data_AF-A0A9C7QDS1-F1
#
_entry.id   AF-A0A9C7QDS1-F1
#
_cell.length_a   1.000
_cell.length_b   1.000
_cell.length_c   1.000
_cell.angle_alpha   90.00
_cell.angle_beta   90.00
_cell.angle_gamma   90.00
#
_symmetry.space_group_name_H-M   'P 1'
#
loop_
_entity.id
_entity.type
_entity.pdbx_description
1 polymer ?
#
loop_
_entity_poly.entity_id
_entity_poly.type
_entity_poly.pdbx_seq_one_letter_code
_entity_poly.pdbx_strand_id
1 'polypeptide(L)'
;MSENNEQVEKLLGDFFERHTAGDREGMNQVLQKIQTMLYSGEVDSTPFKDYFNNMYTGRSAINVAGMVNDYPRESIIRELLQNVFGCDYEENDIKVMIEFLDEGQVKLTYNETGFSLEQVFYYLSVGRNDGNKEREGRFGLGAKSVFANVDWFKMRSNNYSLRVVNDGGTLKVRELELTAPQFKHTEIVFALDEEDQKKLHHNLVTMTSEKGDYMNMVDLCFAFIRKKHLKATDEQETPSRTFNIAIISFGKPEVVYKIQEHRRDENDLPKIRFSENGKSVADFIHMEENGFVYLIPFAISGAKREAAKVLMSKYNYFSTFELTGLVKASRQDFLQEQLSAFFVSVPNRYITNNRAGIRHDCIEEVSTEIEEDILDIVDEYRKLFVLQLTKRPDNPERYMLRPAQYVFEFFYNYISTSSLVRGLREKFAESISVKFPDRDEPVPFPELRERGYFTERADTDIEAHDSGEAAQMLLSELAQMQEWYGEDGDRVFVAKYDWYRQETNEKGTEYAYSFRQDGQDYLMCSDKNRNIKDYGLSEGFMNIISLKLKNCIVNGAVADENALEEAFRVIDEMFGESYRIDMKYFQFIITSGGSEIHFEISKIQINNLKKAMDVIQRHEMRFESHQIYNQVITLLVNSFTNGKDTMTFLREIKSQGGEVTLALDINKRYRFSAYGKQFMIPPNISNTDLLEIVGDVYMLIESGMFNGRVFDFPYNPGRYDYDAEEILTVLPSIGNAEAAADKISRTYTCDLGLSRVALLDENGKILRIIDPVDGIPADLESKTAKYVVLRDGLNKPQFAKYIEFILTGKVGGALAALYSSSEEPNLVLVDQIPYYYKPIPTIQHREFEYLRGEVRRIAGIKDPRLYKNYFARDINAKLYGYGASCPCCGYESNMINSFILKDFSIGLLNDEGKEQKFRFSLYLCANDSYAAGGWIIDDVSIGGMSPFLWLEEVSQIDYIPPEFLYCRIKYRPQVTYDICEAGSGEETGSGNVYDGAQEVLDFVLSPMMAAKWFEENQK
;
A
#
# COMPACT_ATOMS: atom_id res chain seq x y z
N MET A 1 -17.69 -52.63 51.68
CA MET A 1 -17.14 -51.34 52.14
C MET A 1 -17.96 -50.92 53.35
N SER A 2 -18.13 -49.64 53.67
CA SER A 2 -19.28 -49.18 54.46
C SER A 2 -20.55 -49.29 53.63
N GLU A 3 -21.69 -49.54 54.27
CA GLU A 3 -23.01 -49.63 53.62
C GLU A 3 -23.34 -48.33 52.85
N ASN A 4 -23.04 -47.18 53.45
CA ASN A 4 -23.17 -45.86 52.83
C ASN A 4 -22.30 -45.69 51.56
N ASN A 5 -21.11 -46.30 51.46
CA ASN A 5 -20.27 -46.17 50.26
C ASN A 5 -20.88 -46.95 49.08
N GLU A 6 -21.41 -48.15 49.33
CA GLU A 6 -22.09 -48.95 48.29
C GLU A 6 -23.42 -48.31 47.86
N GLN A 7 -24.13 -47.66 48.79
CA GLN A 7 -25.33 -46.85 48.51
C GLN A 7 -25.01 -45.62 47.64
N VAL A 8 -23.93 -44.88 47.93
CA VAL A 8 -23.53 -43.68 47.17
C VAL A 8 -22.92 -44.04 45.82
N GLU A 9 -22.11 -45.10 45.73
CA GLU A 9 -21.59 -45.61 44.45
C GLU A 9 -22.74 -45.97 43.50
N LYS A 10 -23.79 -46.61 44.02
CA LYS A 10 -25.00 -46.86 43.24
C LYS A 10 -25.74 -45.57 42.85
N LEU A 11 -25.95 -44.62 43.76
CA LEU A 11 -26.66 -43.37 43.45
C LEU A 11 -25.95 -42.54 42.38
N LEU A 12 -24.62 -42.49 42.41
CA LEU A 12 -23.83 -41.83 41.37
C LEU A 12 -23.85 -42.63 40.06
N GLY A 13 -23.86 -43.97 40.12
CA GLY A 13 -24.12 -44.84 38.96
C GLY A 13 -25.46 -44.55 38.29
N ASP A 14 -26.56 -44.64 39.05
CA ASP A 14 -27.93 -44.35 38.62
C ASP A 14 -28.04 -42.93 38.00
N PHE A 15 -27.35 -41.93 38.56
CA PHE A 15 -27.28 -40.55 38.02
C PHE A 15 -26.61 -40.51 36.63
N PHE A 16 -25.39 -41.06 36.51
CA PHE A 16 -24.65 -41.00 35.25
C PHE A 16 -25.24 -41.92 34.15
N GLU A 17 -25.86 -43.04 34.50
CA GLU A 17 -26.57 -43.89 33.53
C GLU A 17 -27.80 -43.16 32.95
N ARG A 18 -28.59 -42.49 33.79
CA ARG A 18 -29.76 -41.70 33.34
C ARG A 18 -29.35 -40.52 32.46
N HIS A 19 -28.27 -39.81 32.81
CA HIS A 19 -27.69 -38.78 31.95
C HIS A 19 -27.31 -39.34 30.57
N THR A 20 -26.60 -40.49 30.55
CA THR A 20 -26.21 -41.17 29.30
C THR A 20 -27.42 -41.61 28.46
N ALA A 21 -28.57 -41.86 29.10
CA ALA A 21 -29.84 -42.19 28.45
C ALA A 21 -30.72 -40.97 28.09
N GLY A 22 -30.33 -39.75 28.47
CA GLY A 22 -31.13 -38.53 28.29
C GLY A 22 -32.31 -38.35 29.26
N ASP A 23 -32.40 -39.17 30.31
CA ASP A 23 -33.48 -39.17 31.31
C ASP A 23 -33.29 -38.03 32.34
N ARG A 24 -33.55 -36.78 31.91
CA ARG A 24 -33.48 -35.59 32.79
C ARG A 24 -34.42 -35.66 33.99
N GLU A 25 -35.63 -36.23 33.85
CA GLU A 25 -36.58 -36.31 34.96
C GLU A 25 -36.09 -37.26 36.05
N GLY A 26 -35.68 -38.48 35.68
CA GLY A 26 -35.13 -39.44 36.62
C GLY A 26 -33.78 -39.02 37.19
N MET A 27 -32.94 -38.33 36.41
CA MET A 27 -31.69 -37.73 36.88
C MET A 27 -31.96 -36.71 37.99
N ASN A 28 -32.96 -35.84 37.81
CA ASN A 28 -33.41 -34.89 38.84
C ASN A 28 -33.95 -35.59 40.09
N GLN A 29 -34.69 -36.70 39.94
CA GLN A 29 -35.15 -37.51 41.09
C GLN A 29 -33.97 -38.10 41.90
N VAL A 30 -32.90 -38.54 41.22
CA VAL A 30 -31.67 -39.03 41.89
C VAL A 30 -30.93 -37.89 42.59
N LEU A 31 -30.75 -36.74 41.93
CA LEU A 31 -30.13 -35.55 42.53
C LEU A 31 -30.89 -35.07 43.77
N GLN A 32 -32.22 -34.96 43.70
CA GLN A 32 -33.07 -34.54 44.82
C GLN A 32 -32.99 -35.54 45.99
N LYS A 33 -32.89 -36.84 45.71
CA LYS A 33 -32.65 -37.86 46.75
C LYS A 33 -31.29 -37.68 47.42
N ILE A 34 -30.23 -37.48 46.65
CA ILE A 34 -28.88 -37.22 47.18
C ILE A 34 -28.87 -35.95 48.06
N GLN A 35 -29.46 -34.85 47.59
CA GLN A 35 -29.60 -33.62 48.38
C GLN A 35 -30.37 -33.88 49.69
N THR A 36 -31.46 -34.63 49.64
CA THR A 36 -32.26 -34.97 50.83
C THR A 36 -31.43 -35.75 51.87
N MET A 37 -30.62 -36.73 51.43
CA MET A 37 -29.75 -37.52 52.31
C MET A 37 -28.59 -36.70 52.91
N LEU A 38 -28.05 -35.74 52.16
CA LEU A 38 -27.01 -34.82 52.63
C LEU A 38 -27.56 -33.81 53.66
N TYR A 39 -28.74 -33.24 53.41
CA TYR A 39 -29.36 -32.28 54.33
C TYR A 39 -30.04 -32.92 55.55
N SER A 40 -30.42 -34.21 55.48
CA SER A 40 -30.91 -34.96 56.65
C SER A 40 -29.77 -35.45 57.57
N GLY A 41 -28.53 -35.47 57.08
CA GLY A 41 -27.39 -36.09 57.77
C GLY A 41 -27.40 -37.62 57.72
N GLU A 42 -28.19 -38.24 56.83
CA GLU A 42 -28.18 -39.70 56.59
C GLU A 42 -26.83 -40.15 56.01
N VAL A 43 -26.22 -39.33 55.16
CA VAL A 43 -24.90 -39.55 54.57
C VAL A 43 -24.11 -38.23 54.52
N ASP A 44 -22.82 -38.27 54.85
CA ASP A 44 -21.93 -37.12 54.77
C ASP A 44 -21.24 -37.00 53.39
N SER A 45 -20.27 -36.10 53.25
CA SER A 45 -19.54 -35.92 51.97
C SER A 45 -18.41 -36.95 51.72
N THR A 46 -18.04 -37.74 52.72
CA THR A 46 -16.92 -38.71 52.61
C THR A 46 -17.15 -39.81 51.57
N PRO A 47 -18.31 -40.50 51.50
CA PRO A 47 -18.53 -41.52 50.46
C PRO A 47 -18.43 -40.98 49.02
N PHE A 48 -18.87 -39.74 48.79
CA PHE A 48 -18.75 -39.07 47.49
C PHE A 48 -17.27 -38.79 47.14
N LYS A 49 -16.49 -38.32 48.11
CA LYS A 49 -15.04 -38.11 47.97
C LYS A 49 -14.31 -39.42 47.69
N ASP A 50 -14.69 -40.51 48.33
CA ASP A 50 -14.11 -41.84 48.12
C ASP A 50 -14.41 -42.36 46.70
N TYR A 51 -15.64 -42.16 46.20
CA TYR A 51 -16.02 -42.51 44.81
C TYR A 51 -15.14 -41.82 43.77
N PHE A 52 -14.95 -40.50 43.86
CA PHE A 52 -14.11 -39.77 42.91
C PHE A 52 -12.62 -40.16 43.01
N ASN A 53 -12.10 -40.43 44.21
CA ASN A 53 -10.74 -40.96 44.38
C ASN A 53 -10.57 -42.37 43.80
N ASN A 54 -11.56 -43.25 43.95
CA ASN A 54 -11.56 -44.58 43.32
C ASN A 54 -11.58 -44.47 41.78
N MET A 55 -12.31 -43.52 41.23
CA MET A 55 -12.34 -43.24 39.79
C MET A 55 -10.98 -42.72 39.27
N TYR A 56 -10.31 -41.82 40.00
CA TYR A 56 -8.98 -41.31 39.61
C TYR A 56 -7.86 -42.37 39.72
N THR A 57 -8.03 -43.41 40.55
CA THR A 57 -7.00 -44.44 40.83
C THR A 57 -7.28 -45.82 40.22
N GLY A 58 -8.45 -46.01 39.60
CA GLY A 58 -8.90 -47.31 39.06
C GLY A 58 -8.20 -47.76 37.77
N ARG A 59 -8.69 -48.85 37.16
CA ARG A 59 -8.20 -49.30 35.83
C ARG A 59 -8.48 -48.32 34.69
N SER A 60 -9.35 -47.33 34.94
CA SER A 60 -9.69 -46.22 34.06
C SER A 60 -8.99 -44.91 34.47
N ALA A 61 -7.94 -44.98 35.29
CA ALA A 61 -7.21 -43.82 35.81
C ALA A 61 -6.81 -42.85 34.69
N ILE A 62 -6.88 -41.56 35.02
CA ILE A 62 -6.50 -40.48 34.11
C ILE A 62 -5.02 -40.65 33.75
N ASN A 63 -4.70 -40.77 32.46
CA ASN A 63 -3.33 -40.66 32.00
C ASN A 63 -2.89 -39.18 32.07
N VAL A 64 -2.51 -38.72 33.26
CA VAL A 64 -2.09 -37.33 33.51
C VAL A 64 -0.90 -36.93 32.61
N ALA A 65 0.03 -37.86 32.34
CA ALA A 65 1.13 -37.64 31.40
C ALA A 65 0.67 -37.52 29.94
N GLY A 66 -0.48 -38.09 29.57
CA GLY A 66 -1.17 -37.82 28.29
C GLY A 66 -1.80 -36.43 28.29
N MET A 67 -2.64 -36.14 29.30
CA MET A 67 -3.32 -34.85 29.43
C MET A 67 -2.36 -33.66 29.42
N VAL A 68 -1.21 -33.71 30.10
CA VAL A 68 -0.23 -32.61 30.12
C VAL A 68 0.51 -32.42 28.78
N ASN A 69 0.45 -33.40 27.87
CA ASN A 69 0.95 -33.24 26.49
C ASN A 69 -0.12 -32.69 25.53
N ASP A 70 -1.39 -33.04 25.73
CA ASP A 70 -2.51 -32.53 24.92
C ASP A 70 -3.02 -31.16 25.39
N TYR A 71 -2.87 -30.85 26.70
CA TYR A 71 -3.27 -29.62 27.38
C TYR A 71 -2.09 -29.12 28.24
N PRO A 72 -1.22 -28.24 27.69
CA PRO A 72 -0.04 -27.76 28.39
C PRO A 72 -0.41 -26.73 29.47
N ARG A 73 0.50 -26.40 30.39
CA ARG A 73 0.19 -25.59 31.58
C ARG A 73 -0.36 -24.20 31.27
N GLU A 74 0.05 -23.62 30.14
CA GLU A 74 -0.40 -22.33 29.62
C GLU A 74 -1.89 -22.32 29.20
N SER A 75 -2.55 -23.49 29.16
CA SER A 75 -4.00 -23.61 28.95
C SER A 75 -4.83 -23.36 30.21
N ILE A 76 -4.27 -23.40 31.43
CA ILE A 76 -5.04 -23.32 32.69
C ILE A 76 -6.00 -22.13 32.71
N ILE A 77 -5.48 -20.92 32.49
CA ILE A 77 -6.30 -19.71 32.63
C ILE A 77 -7.33 -19.58 31.49
N ARG A 78 -7.04 -20.15 30.32
CA ARG A 78 -7.96 -20.23 29.17
C ARG A 78 -9.11 -21.21 29.44
N GLU A 79 -8.83 -22.38 29.99
CA GLU A 79 -9.85 -23.35 30.43
C GLU A 79 -10.70 -22.80 31.57
N LEU A 80 -10.08 -22.14 32.54
CA LEU A 80 -10.83 -21.50 33.65
C LEU A 80 -11.76 -20.40 33.14
N LEU A 81 -11.26 -19.44 32.35
CA LEU A 81 -12.10 -18.36 31.85
C LEU A 81 -13.22 -18.84 30.90
N GLN A 82 -13.00 -19.91 30.12
CA GLN A 82 -14.10 -20.54 29.36
C GLN A 82 -15.23 -21.06 30.24
N ASN A 83 -14.91 -21.72 31.36
CA ASN A 83 -15.92 -22.19 32.29
C ASN A 83 -16.61 -21.00 32.98
N VAL A 84 -15.86 -19.95 33.37
CA VAL A 84 -16.41 -18.68 33.90
C VAL A 84 -17.42 -18.05 32.93
N PHE A 85 -17.04 -17.80 31.68
CA PHE A 85 -17.93 -17.21 30.68
C PHE A 85 -19.05 -18.17 30.21
N GLY A 86 -18.96 -19.45 30.58
CA GLY A 86 -19.99 -20.47 30.37
C GLY A 86 -20.92 -20.70 31.57
N CYS A 87 -20.70 -20.04 32.71
CA CYS A 87 -21.59 -20.07 33.88
C CYS A 87 -22.86 -19.22 33.67
N ASP A 88 -23.76 -19.29 34.64
CA ASP A 88 -25.06 -18.62 34.63
C ASP A 88 -25.01 -17.37 35.54
N TYR A 89 -25.63 -16.26 35.09
CA TYR A 89 -25.48 -14.94 35.71
C TYR A 89 -26.83 -14.23 35.82
N GLU A 90 -27.06 -13.53 36.95
CA GLU A 90 -28.25 -12.69 37.14
C GLU A 90 -28.09 -11.33 36.42
N GLU A 91 -26.88 -10.79 36.40
CA GLU A 91 -26.53 -9.52 35.74
C GLU A 91 -26.05 -9.74 34.29
N ASN A 92 -26.19 -8.70 33.46
CA ASN A 92 -25.58 -8.69 32.13
C ASN A 92 -24.05 -8.47 32.17
N ASP A 93 -23.50 -7.95 33.28
CA ASP A 93 -22.07 -7.71 33.44
C ASP A 93 -21.39 -8.89 34.15
N ILE A 94 -20.44 -9.53 33.46
CA ILE A 94 -19.62 -10.61 34.01
C ILE A 94 -18.35 -10.00 34.60
N LYS A 95 -18.30 -9.92 35.93
CA LYS A 95 -17.20 -9.38 36.72
C LYS A 95 -16.31 -10.52 37.19
N VAL A 96 -15.02 -10.45 36.85
CA VAL A 96 -14.00 -11.47 37.14
C VAL A 96 -12.80 -10.79 37.79
N MET A 97 -12.36 -11.30 38.93
CA MET A 97 -11.16 -10.83 39.64
C MET A 97 -10.12 -11.95 39.66
N ILE A 98 -8.90 -11.65 39.22
CA ILE A 98 -7.75 -12.56 39.22
C ILE A 98 -6.71 -11.96 40.15
N GLU A 99 -6.61 -12.49 41.37
CA GLU A 99 -5.68 -12.03 42.40
C GLU A 99 -4.48 -12.97 42.55
N PHE A 100 -3.29 -12.38 42.49
CA PHE A 100 -2.02 -13.05 42.74
C PHE A 100 -1.60 -12.85 44.21
N LEU A 101 -1.23 -13.96 44.84
CA LEU A 101 -0.98 -14.09 46.28
C LEU A 101 0.42 -14.70 46.52
N ASP A 102 0.82 -14.79 47.79
CA ASP A 102 2.04 -15.48 48.21
C ASP A 102 2.07 -16.98 47.83
N GLU A 103 3.25 -17.59 47.91
CA GLU A 103 3.45 -19.05 47.77
C GLU A 103 2.91 -19.66 46.45
N GLY A 104 3.00 -18.93 45.33
CA GLY A 104 2.58 -19.42 44.02
C GLY A 104 1.06 -19.45 43.79
N GLN A 105 0.28 -18.91 44.73
CA GLN A 105 -1.18 -19.00 44.72
C GLN A 105 -1.83 -17.95 43.79
N VAL A 106 -2.86 -18.38 43.07
CA VAL A 106 -3.71 -17.51 42.23
C VAL A 106 -5.17 -17.76 42.60
N LYS A 107 -5.89 -16.69 42.92
CA LYS A 107 -7.33 -16.71 43.22
C LYS A 107 -8.12 -16.10 42.06
N LEU A 108 -9.20 -16.75 41.69
CA LEU A 108 -10.14 -16.36 40.65
C LEU A 108 -11.54 -16.27 41.28
N THR A 109 -12.14 -15.08 41.31
CA THR A 109 -13.47 -14.85 41.90
C THR A 109 -14.38 -14.18 40.87
N TYR A 110 -15.60 -14.67 40.69
CA TYR A 110 -16.49 -14.18 39.62
C TYR A 110 -17.99 -14.30 39.96
N ASN A 111 -18.79 -13.31 39.50
CA ASN A 111 -20.13 -12.97 40.00
C ASN A 111 -21.30 -13.88 39.52
N GLU A 112 -21.05 -15.18 39.29
CA GLU A 112 -22.10 -16.11 38.83
C GLU A 112 -23.18 -16.43 39.89
N THR A 113 -24.25 -17.13 39.48
CA THR A 113 -25.28 -17.69 40.38
C THR A 113 -24.76 -18.80 41.29
N GLY A 114 -23.60 -19.38 40.96
CA GLY A 114 -22.96 -20.48 41.67
C GLY A 114 -23.43 -21.85 41.15
N PHE A 115 -22.58 -22.85 41.33
CA PHE A 115 -22.78 -24.20 40.82
C PHE A 115 -23.98 -24.90 41.48
N SER A 116 -24.59 -25.82 40.72
CA SER A 116 -25.50 -26.85 41.27
C SER A 116 -24.74 -28.13 41.65
N LEU A 117 -25.35 -29.00 42.46
CA LEU A 117 -24.77 -30.30 42.85
C LEU A 117 -24.40 -31.17 41.64
N GLU A 118 -25.26 -31.16 40.61
CA GLU A 118 -25.05 -31.83 39.32
C GLU A 118 -23.77 -31.35 38.64
N GLN A 119 -23.58 -30.03 38.59
CA GLN A 119 -22.41 -29.41 37.98
C GLN A 119 -21.12 -29.73 38.75
N VAL A 120 -21.18 -29.80 40.09
CA VAL A 120 -20.06 -30.29 40.93
C VAL A 120 -19.71 -31.75 40.61
N PHE A 121 -20.71 -32.62 40.40
CA PHE A 121 -20.47 -34.01 40.00
C PHE A 121 -19.87 -34.11 38.58
N TYR A 122 -20.33 -33.32 37.62
CA TYR A 122 -19.70 -33.27 36.29
C TYR A 122 -18.26 -32.76 36.34
N TYR A 123 -17.97 -31.73 37.14
CA TYR A 123 -16.64 -31.14 37.28
C TYR A 123 -15.61 -32.15 37.84
N LEU A 124 -16.02 -32.96 38.83
CA LEU A 124 -15.16 -34.01 39.40
C LEU A 124 -15.07 -35.29 38.54
N SER A 125 -16.11 -35.60 37.74
CA SER A 125 -16.17 -36.81 36.88
C SER A 125 -15.14 -36.82 35.74
N VAL A 126 -14.77 -38.00 35.23
CA VAL A 126 -13.88 -38.15 34.06
C VAL A 126 -14.66 -38.61 32.84
N GLY A 127 -14.34 -38.06 31.65
CA GLY A 127 -14.93 -38.47 30.38
C GLY A 127 -16.42 -38.16 30.19
N ARG A 128 -17.00 -37.34 31.07
CA ARG A 128 -18.41 -36.91 31.06
C ARG A 128 -18.52 -35.39 31.15
N ASN A 129 -19.55 -34.83 30.54
CA ASN A 129 -19.91 -33.41 30.54
C ASN A 129 -21.43 -33.26 30.72
N ASP A 130 -21.92 -32.01 30.82
CA ASP A 130 -23.34 -31.66 30.96
C ASP A 130 -24.18 -32.16 29.76
N GLY A 131 -23.61 -32.16 28.55
CA GLY A 131 -24.23 -32.65 27.33
C GLY A 131 -24.99 -31.58 26.52
N ASN A 132 -25.14 -30.37 27.06
CA ASN A 132 -25.66 -29.23 26.29
C ASN A 132 -24.64 -28.78 25.19
N LYS A 133 -25.06 -28.87 23.92
CA LYS A 133 -24.25 -28.50 22.74
C LYS A 133 -24.06 -26.99 22.57
N GLU A 134 -25.01 -26.17 23.04
CA GLU A 134 -24.89 -24.70 22.99
C GLU A 134 -23.90 -24.18 24.04
N ARG A 135 -23.53 -25.04 25.00
CA ARG A 135 -22.59 -24.75 26.09
C ARG A 135 -21.31 -25.59 25.99
N GLU A 136 -20.85 -25.85 24.77
CA GLU A 136 -19.55 -26.50 24.50
C GLU A 136 -18.40 -25.84 25.29
N GLY A 137 -17.43 -26.69 25.66
CA GLY A 137 -16.36 -26.42 26.63
C GLY A 137 -16.71 -26.79 28.09
N ARG A 138 -17.95 -26.54 28.56
CA ARG A 138 -18.31 -26.61 29.99
C ARG A 138 -18.10 -28.03 30.56
N PHE A 139 -17.21 -28.14 31.55
CA PHE A 139 -16.84 -29.37 32.25
C PHE A 139 -16.29 -30.52 31.36
N GLY A 140 -15.73 -30.19 30.19
CA GLY A 140 -15.07 -31.14 29.29
C GLY A 140 -13.72 -31.68 29.82
N LEU A 141 -12.93 -32.30 28.92
CA LEU A 141 -11.59 -32.80 29.26
C LEU A 141 -10.60 -31.66 29.61
N GLY A 142 -10.69 -30.53 28.92
CA GLY A 142 -9.85 -29.35 29.18
C GLY A 142 -10.01 -28.78 30.59
N ALA A 143 -11.24 -28.62 31.07
CA ALA A 143 -11.51 -28.19 32.45
C ALA A 143 -10.82 -29.08 33.51
N LYS A 144 -10.60 -30.36 33.20
CA LYS A 144 -9.96 -31.35 34.08
C LYS A 144 -8.44 -31.39 33.91
N SER A 145 -7.91 -30.85 32.81
CA SER A 145 -6.47 -30.62 32.63
C SER A 145 -5.92 -29.55 33.58
N VAL A 146 -6.77 -28.66 34.11
CA VAL A 146 -6.38 -27.71 35.16
C VAL A 146 -5.79 -28.46 36.36
N PHE A 147 -6.51 -29.48 36.87
CA PHE A 147 -6.05 -30.31 37.99
C PHE A 147 -4.74 -31.06 37.69
N ALA A 148 -4.46 -31.34 36.41
CA ALA A 148 -3.26 -32.04 35.95
C ALA A 148 -2.02 -31.12 35.85
N ASN A 149 -2.21 -29.80 35.73
CA ASN A 149 -1.13 -28.83 35.51
C ASN A 149 -0.81 -27.95 36.74
N VAL A 150 -1.69 -27.92 37.76
CA VAL A 150 -1.46 -27.25 39.07
C VAL A 150 -1.02 -28.24 40.15
N ASP A 151 -0.41 -27.75 41.23
CA ASP A 151 -0.04 -28.58 42.39
C ASP A 151 -1.29 -28.93 43.23
N TRP A 152 -2.15 -27.93 43.45
CA TRP A 152 -3.48 -28.11 44.00
C TRP A 152 -4.46 -27.08 43.47
N PHE A 153 -5.73 -27.46 43.50
CA PHE A 153 -6.89 -26.68 43.09
C PHE A 153 -7.94 -26.74 44.21
N LYS A 154 -8.53 -25.60 44.56
CA LYS A 154 -9.67 -25.48 45.48
C LYS A 154 -10.76 -24.66 44.81
N MET A 155 -12.02 -25.01 45.03
CA MET A 155 -13.18 -24.24 44.59
C MET A 155 -14.22 -24.17 45.71
N ARG A 156 -14.88 -23.01 45.82
CA ARG A 156 -16.04 -22.77 46.68
C ARG A 156 -17.13 -22.08 45.89
N SER A 157 -18.34 -22.63 45.90
CA SER A 157 -19.49 -22.12 45.14
C SER A 157 -20.80 -22.59 45.77
N ASN A 158 -21.76 -21.70 46.01
CA ASN A 158 -22.98 -21.99 46.77
C ASN A 158 -22.68 -22.77 48.06
N ASN A 159 -23.27 -23.95 48.25
CA ASN A 159 -23.07 -24.82 49.42
C ASN A 159 -21.99 -25.89 49.19
N TYR A 160 -21.11 -25.67 48.22
CA TYR A 160 -20.12 -26.65 47.75
C TYR A 160 -18.70 -26.13 47.94
N SER A 161 -17.83 -26.98 48.49
CA SER A 161 -16.40 -26.72 48.67
C SER A 161 -15.62 -27.99 48.33
N LEU A 162 -14.60 -27.89 47.48
CA LEU A 162 -13.80 -29.04 47.06
C LEU A 162 -12.33 -28.66 46.90
N ARG A 163 -11.42 -29.62 47.12
CA ARG A 163 -9.99 -29.48 46.84
C ARG A 163 -9.41 -30.74 46.21
N VAL A 164 -8.79 -30.58 45.05
CA VAL A 164 -8.05 -31.61 44.31
C VAL A 164 -6.55 -31.30 44.42
N VAL A 165 -5.72 -32.33 44.56
CA VAL A 165 -4.24 -32.20 44.55
C VAL A 165 -3.62 -33.14 43.52
N ASN A 166 -2.50 -32.72 42.95
CA ASN A 166 -1.72 -33.50 41.98
C ASN A 166 -0.53 -34.15 42.68
N ASP A 167 -0.70 -35.39 43.12
CA ASP A 167 0.29 -36.14 43.91
C ASP A 167 1.23 -36.90 42.96
N GLY A 168 2.15 -36.18 42.33
CA GLY A 168 3.16 -36.72 41.41
C GLY A 168 2.59 -37.33 40.13
N GLY A 169 1.55 -36.71 39.55
CA GLY A 169 0.84 -37.24 38.37
C GLY A 169 -0.35 -38.15 38.72
N THR A 170 -0.78 -38.18 39.99
CA THR A 170 -2.02 -38.85 40.43
C THR A 170 -2.95 -37.83 41.08
N LEU A 171 -4.12 -37.58 40.48
CA LEU A 171 -5.12 -36.67 41.07
C LEU A 171 -5.79 -37.31 42.30
N LYS A 172 -6.02 -36.52 43.35
CA LYS A 172 -6.70 -36.95 44.59
C LYS A 172 -7.61 -35.84 45.12
N VAL A 173 -8.88 -36.16 45.40
CA VAL A 173 -9.81 -35.26 46.10
C VAL A 173 -9.50 -35.33 47.60
N ARG A 174 -8.95 -34.25 48.16
CA ARG A 174 -8.56 -34.15 49.58
C ARG A 174 -9.70 -33.63 50.45
N GLU A 175 -10.34 -32.56 50.00
CA GLU A 175 -11.47 -31.91 50.67
C GLU A 175 -12.68 -32.00 49.73
N LEU A 176 -13.84 -32.35 50.29
CA LEU A 176 -15.13 -32.28 49.60
C LEU A 176 -16.22 -32.11 50.66
N GLU A 177 -16.96 -31.01 50.56
CA GLU A 177 -18.08 -30.65 51.44
C GLU A 177 -19.26 -30.27 50.53
N LEU A 178 -20.33 -31.06 50.58
CA LEU A 178 -21.53 -30.87 49.76
C LEU A 178 -22.64 -30.09 50.49
N THR A 179 -22.35 -29.60 51.70
CA THR A 179 -23.24 -28.88 52.62
C THR A 179 -22.52 -27.71 53.31
N ALA A 180 -21.51 -27.13 52.64
CA ALA A 180 -20.71 -26.03 53.15
C ALA A 180 -21.53 -24.73 53.38
N PRO A 181 -21.05 -23.80 54.23
CA PRO A 181 -21.73 -22.51 54.44
C PRO A 181 -21.83 -21.72 53.13
N GLN A 182 -23.05 -21.28 52.79
CA GLN A 182 -23.36 -20.71 51.48
C GLN A 182 -22.44 -19.55 51.13
N PHE A 183 -21.76 -19.67 49.99
CA PHE A 183 -21.03 -18.62 49.31
C PHE A 183 -21.83 -18.23 48.08
N LYS A 184 -22.36 -17.01 48.03
CA LYS A 184 -22.83 -16.44 46.75
C LYS A 184 -21.60 -16.26 45.86
N HIS A 185 -21.77 -16.39 44.55
CA HIS A 185 -20.68 -16.37 43.56
C HIS A 185 -19.79 -17.62 43.64
N THR A 186 -18.74 -17.67 42.81
CA THR A 186 -17.73 -18.74 42.84
C THR A 186 -16.33 -18.17 43.07
N GLU A 187 -15.57 -18.85 43.93
CA GLU A 187 -14.15 -18.63 44.18
C GLU A 187 -13.38 -19.90 43.82
N ILE A 188 -12.28 -19.74 43.09
CA ILE A 188 -11.31 -20.77 42.75
C ILE A 188 -9.94 -20.30 43.24
N VAL A 189 -9.16 -21.17 43.88
CA VAL A 189 -7.78 -20.91 44.27
C VAL A 189 -6.92 -22.08 43.81
N PHE A 190 -5.83 -21.81 43.10
CA PHE A 190 -4.88 -22.84 42.67
C PHE A 190 -3.44 -22.40 42.89
N ALA A 191 -2.52 -23.37 42.98
CA ALA A 191 -1.09 -23.12 43.14
C ALA A 191 -0.30 -23.58 41.91
N LEU A 192 0.59 -22.69 41.46
CA LEU A 192 1.68 -22.96 40.51
C LEU A 192 3.01 -22.86 41.25
N ASP A 193 4.10 -23.28 40.62
CA ASP A 193 5.41 -22.80 41.06
C ASP A 193 5.55 -21.29 40.81
N GLU A 194 6.46 -20.66 41.56
CA GLU A 194 6.67 -19.22 41.51
C GLU A 194 7.12 -18.69 40.14
N GLU A 195 7.75 -19.51 39.28
CA GLU A 195 8.23 -19.05 37.98
C GLU A 195 7.05 -18.93 37.01
N ASP A 196 6.21 -19.96 36.95
CA ASP A 196 5.01 -19.97 36.13
C ASP A 196 3.92 -19.04 36.65
N GLN A 197 3.80 -18.85 37.98
CA GLN A 197 2.95 -17.80 38.56
C GLN A 197 3.38 -16.41 38.07
N LYS A 198 4.69 -16.10 38.05
CA LYS A 198 5.22 -14.81 37.59
C LYS A 198 5.06 -14.61 36.08
N LYS A 199 5.22 -15.68 35.27
CA LYS A 199 4.91 -15.64 33.82
C LYS A 199 3.44 -15.32 33.58
N LEU A 200 2.52 -16.01 34.28
CA LEU A 200 1.08 -15.80 34.17
C LEU A 200 0.69 -14.38 34.61
N HIS A 201 1.24 -13.86 35.71
CA HIS A 201 1.04 -12.47 36.16
C HIS A 201 1.44 -11.48 35.06
N HIS A 202 2.69 -11.57 34.57
CA HIS A 202 3.20 -10.70 33.51
C HIS A 202 2.30 -10.75 32.26
N ASN A 203 1.91 -11.95 31.82
CA ASN A 203 1.02 -12.16 30.67
C ASN A 203 -0.33 -11.45 30.79
N LEU A 204 -0.94 -11.49 31.97
CA LEU A 204 -2.22 -10.82 32.20
C LEU A 204 -2.04 -9.31 32.32
N VAL A 205 -0.92 -8.82 32.86
CA VAL A 205 -0.68 -7.36 32.99
C VAL A 205 -0.22 -6.70 31.67
N THR A 206 0.52 -7.40 30.79
CA THR A 206 1.07 -6.82 29.55
C THR A 206 0.26 -7.11 28.27
N MET A 207 -0.94 -7.68 28.38
CA MET A 207 -1.75 -8.25 27.28
C MET A 207 -2.02 -7.33 26.06
N THR A 208 -1.92 -6.01 26.24
CA THR A 208 -2.11 -4.99 25.19
C THR A 208 -0.81 -4.44 24.58
N SER A 209 0.34 -4.87 25.12
CA SER A 209 1.68 -4.40 24.76
C SER A 209 2.62 -5.54 24.34
N GLU A 210 2.35 -6.76 24.80
CA GLU A 210 3.04 -7.99 24.43
C GLU A 210 2.02 -9.10 24.10
N LYS A 211 2.38 -10.03 23.19
CA LYS A 211 1.54 -11.20 22.88
C LYS A 211 1.82 -12.29 23.91
N GLY A 212 0.81 -12.64 24.71
CA GLY A 212 0.94 -13.63 25.77
C GLY A 212 0.78 -15.10 25.35
N ASP A 213 1.59 -15.97 25.96
CA ASP A 213 1.53 -17.43 25.85
C ASP A 213 0.40 -18.08 26.67
N TYR A 214 0.00 -17.48 27.80
CA TYR A 214 -1.10 -17.91 28.69
C TYR A 214 -2.47 -17.32 28.29
N MET A 215 -2.50 -16.09 27.76
CA MET A 215 -3.71 -15.39 27.33
C MET A 215 -3.33 -14.24 26.40
N ASN A 216 -4.22 -13.83 25.49
CA ASN A 216 -4.03 -12.58 24.74
C ASN A 216 -5.37 -11.85 24.47
N MET A 217 -5.29 -10.64 23.91
CA MET A 217 -6.46 -9.79 23.64
C MET A 217 -7.48 -10.42 22.65
N VAL A 218 -7.00 -11.19 21.67
CA VAL A 218 -7.82 -11.83 20.63
C VAL A 218 -8.56 -13.04 21.19
N ASP A 219 -7.89 -13.86 22.02
CA ASP A 219 -8.49 -14.96 22.80
C ASP A 219 -9.77 -14.46 23.52
N LEU A 220 -9.66 -13.37 24.29
CA LEU A 220 -10.79 -12.81 25.04
C LEU A 220 -11.91 -12.24 24.14
N CYS A 221 -11.60 -11.69 22.97
CA CYS A 221 -12.60 -11.19 22.04
C CYS A 221 -13.43 -12.33 21.41
N PHE A 222 -12.80 -13.46 21.06
CA PHE A 222 -13.54 -14.64 20.60
C PHE A 222 -14.42 -15.24 21.71
N ALA A 223 -13.89 -15.33 22.93
CA ALA A 223 -14.67 -15.78 24.09
C ALA A 223 -15.89 -14.87 24.35
N PHE A 224 -15.75 -13.56 24.16
CA PHE A 224 -16.86 -12.62 24.24
C PHE A 224 -17.92 -12.88 23.17
N ILE A 225 -17.55 -12.93 21.88
CA ILE A 225 -18.51 -13.15 20.77
C ILE A 225 -19.34 -14.42 21.01
N ARG A 226 -18.70 -15.56 21.33
CA ARG A 226 -19.40 -16.84 21.55
C ARG A 226 -20.32 -16.85 22.76
N LYS A 227 -19.99 -16.10 23.82
CA LYS A 227 -20.70 -16.19 25.11
C LYS A 227 -21.53 -14.93 25.42
N LYS A 228 -21.60 -13.92 24.51
CA LYS A 228 -22.44 -12.72 24.67
C LYS A 228 -23.94 -13.04 24.73
N HIS A 229 -24.37 -14.15 24.12
CA HIS A 229 -25.79 -14.56 24.03
C HIS A 229 -26.29 -15.46 25.19
N LEU A 230 -25.42 -16.10 25.98
CA LEU A 230 -25.85 -17.16 26.93
C LEU A 230 -26.61 -16.63 28.16
N LYS A 231 -27.88 -17.01 28.33
CA LYS A 231 -28.64 -16.81 29.58
C LYS A 231 -29.09 -18.15 30.16
N ALA A 232 -29.52 -18.16 31.42
CA ALA A 232 -30.02 -19.35 32.11
C ALA A 232 -31.34 -19.93 31.52
N THR A 233 -31.95 -19.21 30.58
CA THR A 233 -33.10 -19.63 29.77
C THR A 233 -32.82 -19.16 28.34
N ASP A 234 -32.64 -20.10 27.41
CA ASP A 234 -31.94 -19.89 26.13
C ASP A 234 -32.81 -19.21 25.03
N GLU A 235 -33.57 -18.16 25.37
CA GLU A 235 -34.53 -17.49 24.46
C GLU A 235 -34.33 -15.96 24.28
N GLN A 236 -33.32 -15.33 24.90
CA GLN A 236 -33.09 -13.88 24.77
C GLN A 236 -31.63 -13.47 24.61
N GLU A 237 -31.32 -12.84 23.47
CA GLU A 237 -30.05 -12.15 23.24
C GLU A 237 -29.76 -11.12 24.33
N THR A 238 -28.47 -10.92 24.61
CA THR A 238 -28.02 -9.95 25.62
C THR A 238 -26.92 -9.05 25.02
N PRO A 239 -27.25 -8.20 24.02
CA PRO A 239 -26.26 -7.36 23.33
C PRO A 239 -25.60 -6.32 24.24
N SER A 240 -26.17 -6.05 25.42
CA SER A 240 -25.56 -5.20 26.46
C SER A 240 -24.67 -5.98 27.45
N ARG A 241 -24.30 -7.24 27.17
CA ARG A 241 -23.38 -8.00 28.02
C ARG A 241 -21.98 -7.43 27.96
N THR A 242 -21.29 -7.42 29.10
CA THR A 242 -19.89 -7.00 29.20
C THR A 242 -19.06 -8.01 29.99
N PHE A 243 -17.78 -8.15 29.64
CA PHE A 243 -16.79 -8.85 30.47
C PHE A 243 -15.88 -7.81 31.09
N ASN A 244 -15.78 -7.80 32.41
CA ASN A 244 -14.89 -6.93 33.19
C ASN A 244 -13.91 -7.80 33.98
N ILE A 245 -12.64 -7.82 33.57
CA ILE A 245 -11.59 -8.69 34.15
C ILE A 245 -10.56 -7.82 34.86
N ALA A 246 -10.53 -7.85 36.19
CA ALA A 246 -9.56 -7.14 37.02
C ALA A 246 -8.39 -8.06 37.39
N ILE A 247 -7.16 -7.59 37.19
CA ILE A 247 -5.92 -8.23 37.62
C ILE A 247 -5.43 -7.52 38.87
N ILE A 248 -5.23 -8.28 39.95
CA ILE A 248 -4.93 -7.79 41.29
C ILE A 248 -3.65 -8.46 41.79
N SER A 249 -2.75 -7.69 42.38
CA SER A 249 -1.48 -8.15 42.95
C SER A 249 -1.43 -7.74 44.42
N PHE A 250 -1.45 -8.71 45.34
CA PHE A 250 -1.45 -8.48 46.80
C PHE A 250 -2.47 -7.41 47.26
N GLY A 251 -3.75 -7.59 46.89
CA GLY A 251 -4.84 -6.66 47.21
C GLY A 251 -4.87 -5.35 46.44
N LYS A 252 -3.99 -5.13 45.45
CA LYS A 252 -3.96 -3.90 44.62
C LYS A 252 -4.32 -4.19 43.17
N PRO A 253 -5.32 -3.51 42.58
CA PRO A 253 -5.56 -3.59 41.14
C PRO A 253 -4.37 -3.03 40.34
N GLU A 254 -3.86 -3.80 39.37
CA GLU A 254 -2.83 -3.33 38.43
C GLU A 254 -3.42 -2.97 37.06
N VAL A 255 -4.35 -3.78 36.56
CA VAL A 255 -5.06 -3.52 35.30
C VAL A 255 -6.48 -4.09 35.30
N VAL A 256 -7.41 -3.37 34.67
CA VAL A 256 -8.77 -3.84 34.41
C VAL A 256 -9.01 -3.85 32.90
N TYR A 257 -9.36 -5.02 32.36
CA TYR A 257 -9.82 -5.15 30.98
C TYR A 257 -11.34 -5.13 30.90
N LYS A 258 -11.87 -4.46 29.88
CA LYS A 258 -13.29 -4.54 29.53
C LYS A 258 -13.48 -4.92 28.06
N ILE A 259 -14.22 -6.00 27.83
CA ILE A 259 -14.71 -6.39 26.51
C ILE A 259 -16.22 -6.16 26.48
N GLN A 260 -16.69 -5.46 25.44
CA GLN A 260 -18.11 -5.16 25.25
C GLN A 260 -18.41 -5.01 23.75
N GLU A 261 -19.66 -5.27 23.37
CA GLU A 261 -20.15 -4.77 22.08
C GLU A 261 -20.33 -3.24 22.18
N HIS A 262 -19.93 -2.52 21.15
CA HIS A 262 -20.02 -1.08 21.07
C HIS A 262 -20.54 -0.63 19.71
N ARG A 263 -21.52 0.27 19.76
CA ARG A 263 -22.12 0.95 18.62
C ARG A 263 -22.27 2.42 18.99
N ARG A 264 -21.89 3.34 18.10
CA ARG A 264 -21.99 4.78 18.39
C ARG A 264 -23.43 5.30 18.30
N ASP A 265 -24.16 4.84 17.30
CA ASP A 265 -25.55 5.18 16.99
C ASP A 265 -26.16 4.11 16.08
N GLU A 266 -27.45 4.24 15.73
CA GLU A 266 -28.20 3.24 14.95
C GLU A 266 -27.71 3.03 13.50
N ASN A 267 -26.80 3.88 12.99
CA ASN A 267 -26.21 3.76 11.64
C ASN A 267 -24.75 3.32 11.68
N ASP A 268 -24.11 3.32 12.86
CA ASP A 268 -22.73 2.85 13.01
C ASP A 268 -22.63 1.31 12.92
N LEU A 269 -21.48 0.79 12.50
CA LEU A 269 -21.22 -0.65 12.51
C LEU A 269 -21.03 -1.14 13.96
N PRO A 270 -21.63 -2.27 14.37
CA PRO A 270 -21.35 -2.88 15.67
C PRO A 270 -19.89 -3.36 15.69
N LYS A 271 -19.18 -3.09 16.79
CA LYS A 271 -17.78 -3.51 17.00
C LYS A 271 -17.61 -4.16 18.36
N ILE A 272 -16.72 -5.14 18.45
CA ILE A 272 -16.20 -5.57 19.75
C ILE A 272 -15.15 -4.55 20.19
N ARG A 273 -15.38 -3.85 21.30
CA ARG A 273 -14.41 -2.92 21.88
C ARG A 273 -13.67 -3.60 23.02
N PHE A 274 -12.34 -3.68 22.89
CA PHE A 274 -11.43 -4.01 23.97
C PHE A 274 -10.89 -2.73 24.62
N SER A 275 -11.00 -2.65 25.95
CA SER A 275 -10.56 -1.50 26.74
C SER A 275 -9.67 -1.94 27.90
N GLU A 276 -8.77 -1.07 28.32
CA GLU A 276 -7.84 -1.26 29.43
C GLU A 276 -7.91 -0.01 30.33
N ASN A 277 -8.12 -0.19 31.64
CA ASN A 277 -8.18 0.90 32.62
C ASN A 277 -9.13 2.03 32.20
N GLY A 278 -10.30 1.65 31.66
CA GLY A 278 -11.34 2.56 31.15
C GLY A 278 -11.06 3.18 29.77
N LYS A 279 -9.85 3.02 29.21
CA LYS A 279 -9.45 3.56 27.90
C LYS A 279 -9.66 2.50 26.81
N SER A 280 -10.31 2.86 25.69
CA SER A 280 -10.34 1.99 24.49
C SER A 280 -8.90 1.72 24.00
N VAL A 281 -8.63 0.46 23.65
CA VAL A 281 -7.34 -0.02 23.12
C VAL A 281 -7.49 -0.42 21.66
N ALA A 282 -8.49 -1.25 21.35
CA ALA A 282 -8.80 -1.71 20.01
C ALA A 282 -10.32 -1.92 19.84
N ASP A 283 -10.82 -1.57 18.67
CA ASP A 283 -12.16 -1.92 18.20
C ASP A 283 -12.01 -2.91 17.03
N PHE A 284 -12.83 -3.95 17.00
CA PHE A 284 -12.84 -4.99 15.97
C PHE A 284 -14.23 -5.08 15.32
N ILE A 285 -14.31 -5.24 14.00
CA ILE A 285 -15.51 -5.79 13.36
C ILE A 285 -15.51 -7.32 13.51
N HIS A 286 -16.69 -7.93 13.45
CA HIS A 286 -16.83 -9.39 13.50
C HIS A 286 -17.95 -9.88 12.58
N MET A 287 -17.82 -11.13 12.12
CA MET A 287 -18.89 -11.88 11.45
C MET A 287 -18.96 -13.28 12.08
N GLU A 288 -20.14 -13.89 12.09
CA GLU A 288 -20.36 -15.28 12.51
C GLU A 288 -21.29 -15.96 11.50
N GLU A 289 -20.81 -16.98 10.80
CA GLU A 289 -21.56 -17.72 9.77
C GLU A 289 -21.14 -19.20 9.78
N ASN A 290 -22.07 -20.14 9.57
CA ASN A 290 -21.90 -21.60 9.70
C ASN A 290 -21.23 -22.09 11.02
N GLY A 291 -21.09 -21.23 12.02
CA GLY A 291 -20.34 -21.45 13.24
C GLY A 291 -18.85 -21.11 13.15
N PHE A 292 -18.33 -20.59 12.04
CA PHE A 292 -17.07 -19.84 11.99
C PHE A 292 -17.27 -18.46 12.62
N VAL A 293 -16.24 -17.90 13.25
CA VAL A 293 -16.23 -16.50 13.71
C VAL A 293 -14.99 -15.80 13.20
N TYR A 294 -15.19 -14.64 12.59
CA TYR A 294 -14.15 -13.77 12.06
C TYR A 294 -13.98 -12.56 12.98
N LEU A 295 -12.75 -12.21 13.33
CA LEU A 295 -12.42 -11.02 14.12
C LEU A 295 -11.33 -10.23 13.41
N ILE A 296 -11.62 -8.95 13.12
CA ILE A 296 -10.77 -8.12 12.25
C ILE A 296 -10.63 -6.74 12.92
N PRO A 297 -9.42 -6.27 13.28
CA PRO A 297 -9.27 -4.99 13.96
C PRO A 297 -9.64 -3.84 13.02
N PHE A 298 -10.55 -3.00 13.47
CA PHE A 298 -11.11 -1.88 12.73
C PHE A 298 -10.34 -0.59 13.06
N ALA A 299 -10.10 -0.35 14.36
CA ALA A 299 -9.37 0.80 14.85
C ALA A 299 -8.50 0.42 16.06
N ILE A 300 -7.33 1.06 16.17
CA ILE A 300 -6.42 0.92 17.31
C ILE A 300 -6.23 2.30 17.94
N SER A 301 -6.29 2.36 19.26
CA SER A 301 -6.17 3.58 20.03
C SER A 301 -4.77 4.18 19.86
N GLY A 302 -4.69 5.43 19.40
CA GLY A 302 -3.42 6.13 19.17
C GLY A 302 -2.53 6.29 20.41
N ALA A 303 -3.10 6.10 21.62
CA ALA A 303 -2.38 6.09 22.90
C ALA A 303 -1.78 4.71 23.26
N LYS A 304 -2.13 3.65 22.52
CA LYS A 304 -1.68 2.26 22.74
C LYS A 304 -1.14 1.67 21.42
N ARG A 305 -0.23 2.38 20.74
CA ARG A 305 0.37 1.95 19.47
C ARG A 305 1.05 0.58 19.53
N GLU A 306 1.54 0.17 20.70
CA GLU A 306 2.12 -1.16 20.92
C GLU A 306 1.09 -2.29 20.70
N ALA A 307 -0.20 -2.05 20.93
CA ALA A 307 -1.28 -3.00 20.61
C ALA A 307 -1.35 -3.32 19.10
N ALA A 308 -0.90 -2.41 18.23
CA ALA A 308 -0.75 -2.71 16.80
C ALA A 308 0.39 -3.69 16.53
N LYS A 309 1.49 -3.66 17.30
CA LYS A 309 2.57 -4.66 17.21
C LYS A 309 2.14 -6.00 17.80
N VAL A 310 1.31 -5.99 18.86
CA VAL A 310 0.69 -7.22 19.40
C VAL A 310 -0.22 -7.85 18.34
N LEU A 311 -1.11 -7.07 17.71
CA LEU A 311 -2.03 -7.56 16.68
C LEU A 311 -1.30 -8.01 15.39
N MET A 312 -0.26 -7.28 14.96
CA MET A 312 0.64 -7.67 13.87
C MET A 312 1.67 -8.75 14.25
N SER A 313 1.62 -9.27 15.49
CA SER A 313 2.45 -10.40 15.87
C SER A 313 1.95 -11.69 15.21
N LYS A 314 2.76 -12.75 15.29
CA LYS A 314 2.46 -14.02 14.65
C LYS A 314 1.49 -14.84 15.51
N TYR A 315 0.22 -14.87 15.12
CA TYR A 315 -0.79 -15.75 15.71
C TYR A 315 -0.78 -17.12 15.01
N ASN A 316 -1.33 -18.12 15.68
CA ASN A 316 -1.62 -19.40 15.05
C ASN A 316 -2.87 -19.20 14.17
N TYR A 317 -2.85 -19.74 12.95
CA TYR A 317 -3.89 -19.52 11.94
C TYR A 317 -5.32 -19.68 12.47
N PHE A 318 -5.52 -20.73 13.26
CA PHE A 318 -6.78 -21.02 13.93
C PHE A 318 -6.66 -20.66 15.40
N SER A 319 -7.37 -19.61 15.79
CA SER A 319 -7.80 -19.47 17.20
C SER A 319 -8.91 -20.49 17.42
N THR A 320 -8.50 -21.72 17.68
CA THR A 320 -9.39 -22.84 17.97
C THR A 320 -10.47 -22.43 18.98
N PHE A 321 -11.70 -22.89 18.71
CA PHE A 321 -13.00 -22.56 19.33
C PHE A 321 -13.01 -22.40 20.87
N GLU A 322 -12.01 -22.97 21.54
CA GLU A 322 -11.89 -23.21 22.98
C GLU A 322 -10.55 -22.69 23.53
N LEU A 323 -10.08 -21.52 23.04
CA LEU A 323 -8.88 -20.82 23.52
C LEU A 323 -7.65 -21.75 23.65
N THR A 324 -7.14 -22.32 22.55
CA THR A 324 -5.92 -23.14 22.60
C THR A 324 -4.91 -22.81 21.51
N GLY A 325 -4.09 -21.80 21.77
CA GLY A 325 -2.90 -21.49 20.98
C GLY A 325 -1.62 -22.04 21.62
N LEU A 326 -1.21 -23.28 21.29
CA LEU A 326 0.16 -23.75 21.54
C LEU A 326 0.53 -24.98 20.70
N VAL A 327 1.71 -24.95 20.09
CA VAL A 327 2.35 -26.10 19.43
C VAL A 327 3.83 -26.11 19.81
N LYS A 328 4.33 -27.20 20.39
CA LYS A 328 5.78 -27.41 20.57
C LYS A 328 6.42 -27.60 19.20
N ALA A 329 7.40 -26.76 18.87
CA ALA A 329 7.94 -26.59 17.51
C ALA A 329 8.86 -27.75 17.04
N SER A 330 8.32 -28.98 16.98
CA SER A 330 9.10 -30.20 16.70
C SER A 330 8.39 -31.22 15.81
N ARG A 331 7.43 -30.80 14.98
CA ARG A 331 6.92 -31.59 13.85
C ARG A 331 6.89 -30.74 12.59
N GLN A 332 7.40 -31.32 11.50
CA GLN A 332 7.13 -30.86 10.15
C GLN A 332 5.68 -31.25 9.77
N ASP A 333 5.23 -30.84 8.59
CA ASP A 333 3.87 -31.07 8.09
C ASP A 333 2.77 -30.31 8.86
N PHE A 334 3.03 -29.03 9.13
CA PHE A 334 2.03 -28.04 9.57
C PHE A 334 2.10 -26.81 8.66
N LEU A 335 0.95 -26.24 8.27
CA LEU A 335 0.89 -25.00 7.47
C LEU A 335 1.56 -23.86 8.25
N GLN A 336 2.66 -23.32 7.74
CA GLN A 336 3.42 -22.20 8.37
C GLN A 336 2.74 -20.83 8.19
N GLU A 337 1.41 -20.81 8.11
CA GLU A 337 0.64 -19.60 7.91
C GLU A 337 0.40 -18.91 9.25
N GLN A 338 1.33 -18.01 9.58
CA GLN A 338 1.30 -17.22 10.79
C GLN A 338 0.63 -15.88 10.51
N LEU A 339 -0.70 -15.88 10.56
CA LEU A 339 -1.52 -14.70 10.26
C LEU A 339 -1.19 -13.53 11.18
N SER A 340 -1.28 -12.33 10.60
CA SER A 340 -1.15 -11.05 11.27
C SER A 340 -2.48 -10.30 11.15
N ALA A 341 -3.24 -10.24 12.24
CA ALA A 341 -4.43 -9.41 12.41
C ALA A 341 -5.63 -9.59 11.45
N PHE A 342 -5.75 -10.71 10.76
CA PHE A 342 -7.07 -11.28 10.40
C PHE A 342 -7.20 -12.61 11.15
N PHE A 343 -8.24 -12.78 11.96
CA PHE A 343 -8.35 -13.91 12.87
C PHE A 343 -9.61 -14.74 12.61
N VAL A 344 -9.46 -16.06 12.58
CA VAL A 344 -10.54 -17.02 12.37
C VAL A 344 -10.65 -17.98 13.55
N SER A 345 -11.88 -18.18 14.04
CA SER A 345 -12.27 -19.20 15.00
C SER A 345 -13.15 -20.25 14.32
N VAL A 346 -12.58 -21.44 14.14
CA VAL A 346 -13.16 -22.55 13.36
C VAL A 346 -13.95 -23.51 14.27
N PRO A 347 -15.10 -24.06 13.83
CA PRO A 347 -15.87 -25.08 14.56
C PRO A 347 -15.05 -26.25 15.11
N ASN A 348 -15.37 -26.65 16.36
CA ASN A 348 -14.81 -27.83 17.03
C ASN A 348 -14.80 -29.10 16.17
N ARG A 349 -15.80 -29.30 15.29
CA ARG A 349 -15.88 -30.45 14.38
C ARG A 349 -14.68 -30.59 13.46
N TYR A 350 -13.99 -29.51 13.13
CA TYR A 350 -12.84 -29.48 12.19
C TYR A 350 -11.47 -29.50 12.87
N ILE A 351 -11.43 -29.50 14.21
CA ILE A 351 -10.20 -29.33 14.98
C ILE A 351 -9.66 -30.71 15.43
N THR A 352 -8.33 -30.83 15.53
CA THR A 352 -7.65 -32.02 16.06
C THR A 352 -7.98 -32.25 17.54
N ASN A 353 -8.02 -33.50 18.02
CA ASN A 353 -8.37 -33.81 19.42
C ASN A 353 -7.48 -33.15 20.50
N ASN A 354 -6.23 -32.83 20.19
CA ASN A 354 -5.29 -32.08 21.03
C ASN A 354 -5.28 -30.56 20.73
N ARG A 355 -6.31 -30.08 20.02
CA ARG A 355 -6.57 -28.71 19.56
C ARG A 355 -5.39 -27.94 18.92
N ALA A 356 -4.39 -28.66 18.40
CA ALA A 356 -3.20 -28.09 17.80
C ALA A 356 -3.45 -27.45 16.41
N GLY A 357 -4.50 -27.84 15.70
CA GLY A 357 -4.87 -27.28 14.39
C GLY A 357 -6.12 -27.92 13.79
N ILE A 358 -6.31 -27.74 12.48
CA ILE A 358 -7.36 -28.43 11.70
C ILE A 358 -6.99 -29.89 11.45
N ARG A 359 -7.98 -30.79 11.39
CA ARG A 359 -7.78 -32.17 10.94
C ARG A 359 -7.47 -32.20 9.43
N HIS A 360 -6.48 -32.99 9.04
CA HIS A 360 -6.05 -33.10 7.63
C HIS A 360 -7.19 -33.46 6.67
N ASP A 361 -8.19 -34.23 7.12
CA ASP A 361 -9.35 -34.64 6.31
C ASP A 361 -10.42 -33.55 6.12
N CYS A 362 -10.27 -32.38 6.75
CA CYS A 362 -11.20 -31.25 6.66
C CYS A 362 -10.56 -29.98 6.05
N ILE A 363 -9.32 -30.04 5.54
CA ILE A 363 -8.62 -28.84 5.04
C ILE A 363 -9.33 -28.23 3.83
N GLU A 364 -9.74 -29.03 2.84
CA GLU A 364 -10.43 -28.54 1.63
C GLU A 364 -11.82 -27.96 1.96
N GLU A 365 -12.57 -28.62 2.86
CA GLU A 365 -13.88 -28.16 3.34
C GLU A 365 -13.77 -26.79 4.02
N VAL A 366 -12.84 -26.65 4.98
CA VAL A 366 -12.66 -25.39 5.71
C VAL A 366 -12.03 -24.29 4.83
N SER A 367 -11.17 -24.63 3.86
CA SER A 367 -10.68 -23.65 2.89
C SER A 367 -11.82 -23.10 2.03
N THR A 368 -12.81 -23.93 1.68
CA THR A 368 -13.97 -23.53 0.88
C THR A 368 -14.89 -22.61 1.68
N GLU A 369 -15.28 -23.00 2.91
CA GLU A 369 -16.13 -22.16 3.78
C GLU A 369 -15.46 -20.80 4.05
N ILE A 370 -14.14 -20.77 4.31
CA ILE A 370 -13.38 -19.53 4.50
C ILE A 370 -13.28 -18.70 3.21
N GLU A 371 -13.20 -19.31 2.01
CA GLU A 371 -13.22 -18.55 0.75
C GLU A 371 -14.61 -17.95 0.45
N GLU A 372 -15.70 -18.64 0.81
CA GLU A 372 -17.07 -18.14 0.64
C GLU A 372 -17.39 -17.03 1.66
N ASP A 373 -17.17 -17.28 2.95
CA ASP A 373 -17.37 -16.30 4.04
C ASP A 373 -16.61 -14.99 3.77
N ILE A 374 -15.35 -15.07 3.30
CA ILE A 374 -14.53 -13.88 3.06
C ILE A 374 -15.04 -13.04 1.89
N LEU A 375 -15.78 -13.61 0.94
CA LEU A 375 -16.42 -12.82 -0.11
C LEU A 375 -17.62 -12.04 0.41
N ASP A 376 -18.43 -12.64 1.27
CA ASP A 376 -19.56 -11.96 1.91
C ASP A 376 -19.07 -10.84 2.87
N ILE A 377 -17.99 -11.07 3.64
CA ILE A 377 -17.35 -9.98 4.42
C ILE A 377 -16.77 -8.90 3.47
N VAL A 378 -16.21 -9.27 2.32
CA VAL A 378 -15.64 -8.29 1.38
C VAL A 378 -16.72 -7.42 0.73
N ASP A 379 -17.90 -7.96 0.44
CA ASP A 379 -19.01 -7.16 -0.11
C ASP A 379 -19.80 -6.39 0.97
N GLU A 380 -20.00 -6.94 2.19
CA GLU A 380 -20.60 -6.17 3.31
C GLU A 380 -19.73 -4.95 3.66
N TYR A 381 -18.43 -5.18 3.88
CA TYR A 381 -17.50 -4.16 4.34
C TYR A 381 -16.78 -3.42 3.19
N ARG A 382 -17.21 -3.57 1.93
CA ARG A 382 -16.62 -2.93 0.73
C ARG A 382 -16.31 -1.43 0.92
N LYS A 383 -17.18 -0.70 1.61
CA LYS A 383 -17.04 0.74 1.92
C LYS A 383 -15.82 1.10 2.80
N LEU A 384 -15.19 0.12 3.44
CA LEU A 384 -14.02 0.30 4.28
C LEU A 384 -12.70 0.13 3.51
N PHE A 385 -12.72 -0.50 2.33
CA PHE A 385 -11.53 -0.78 1.50
C PHE A 385 -11.10 0.42 0.64
N VAL A 386 -10.93 1.56 1.29
CA VAL A 386 -10.54 2.81 0.63
C VAL A 386 -9.03 3.05 0.78
N LEU A 387 -8.33 3.18 -0.35
CA LEU A 387 -6.99 3.74 -0.41
C LEU A 387 -7.07 5.25 -0.63
N GLN A 388 -6.56 6.05 0.30
CA GLN A 388 -6.42 7.49 0.13
C GLN A 388 -5.14 7.81 -0.63
N LEU A 389 -5.24 8.54 -1.74
CA LEU A 389 -4.08 9.08 -2.43
C LEU A 389 -3.61 10.34 -1.69
N THR A 390 -2.46 10.27 -1.03
CA THR A 390 -1.98 11.29 -0.09
C THR A 390 -0.60 11.81 -0.48
N LYS A 391 -0.30 13.09 -0.26
CA LYS A 391 1.06 13.62 -0.51
C LYS A 391 2.09 12.91 0.37
N ARG A 392 3.25 12.58 -0.21
CA ARG A 392 4.33 11.85 0.46
C ARG A 392 5.03 12.73 1.52
N PRO A 393 5.31 12.22 2.74
CA PRO A 393 6.03 12.98 3.76
C PRO A 393 7.48 13.31 3.38
N ASP A 394 8.10 12.45 2.58
CA ASP A 394 9.49 12.54 2.11
C ASP A 394 9.64 13.33 0.81
N ASN A 395 8.58 13.44 0.00
CA ASN A 395 8.56 14.24 -1.23
C ASN A 395 7.14 14.79 -1.51
N PRO A 396 6.83 16.04 -1.14
CA PRO A 396 5.48 16.61 -1.29
C PRO A 396 4.98 16.78 -2.74
N GLU A 397 5.87 16.74 -3.74
CA GLU A 397 5.51 16.71 -5.17
C GLU A 397 5.08 15.32 -5.64
N ARG A 398 5.23 14.30 -4.78
CA ARG A 398 4.77 12.94 -5.01
C ARG A 398 3.57 12.61 -4.11
N TYR A 399 2.82 11.62 -4.55
CA TYR A 399 1.76 10.99 -3.79
C TYR A 399 2.14 9.56 -3.40
N MET A 400 1.41 9.00 -2.43
CA MET A 400 1.41 7.58 -2.06
C MET A 400 -0.01 7.16 -1.70
N LEU A 401 -0.36 5.91 -2.01
CA LEU A 401 -1.59 5.30 -1.51
C LEU A 401 -1.42 4.98 -0.01
N ARG A 402 -2.44 5.29 0.78
CA ARG A 402 -2.53 4.96 2.20
C ARG A 402 -3.91 4.39 2.54
N PRO A 403 -4.01 3.22 3.17
CA PRO A 403 -5.26 2.69 3.68
C PRO A 403 -5.99 3.70 4.58
N ALA A 404 -7.26 3.97 4.29
CA ALA A 404 -8.09 4.88 5.07
C ALA A 404 -8.39 4.35 6.49
N GLN A 405 -8.31 3.03 6.65
CA GLN A 405 -8.65 2.28 7.86
C GLN A 405 -7.75 1.04 7.95
N TYR A 406 -7.40 0.61 9.16
CA TYR A 406 -6.51 -0.55 9.37
C TYR A 406 -7.08 -1.86 8.83
N VAL A 407 -8.41 -2.02 8.80
CA VAL A 407 -9.09 -3.19 8.23
C VAL A 407 -8.59 -3.54 6.83
N PHE A 408 -8.34 -2.56 5.96
CA PHE A 408 -7.77 -2.81 4.64
C PHE A 408 -6.36 -3.39 4.69
N GLU A 409 -5.49 -2.94 5.60
CA GLU A 409 -4.14 -3.51 5.76
C GLU A 409 -4.19 -4.97 6.17
N PHE A 410 -5.10 -5.32 7.07
CA PHE A 410 -5.27 -6.70 7.53
C PHE A 410 -5.84 -7.61 6.44
N PHE A 411 -6.86 -7.18 5.70
CA PHE A 411 -7.38 -7.91 4.54
C PHE A 411 -6.32 -8.08 3.45
N TYR A 412 -5.65 -7.00 3.05
CA TYR A 412 -4.62 -7.05 2.01
C TYR A 412 -3.46 -7.97 2.41
N ASN A 413 -3.01 -7.92 3.67
CA ASN A 413 -1.96 -8.80 4.18
C ASN A 413 -2.42 -10.26 4.22
N TYR A 414 -3.65 -10.55 4.69
CA TYR A 414 -4.21 -11.90 4.71
C TYR A 414 -4.30 -12.50 3.29
N ILE A 415 -4.95 -11.79 2.36
CA ILE A 415 -5.15 -12.23 0.97
C ILE A 415 -3.82 -12.33 0.20
N SER A 416 -2.80 -11.55 0.59
CA SER A 416 -1.45 -11.63 -0.01
C SER A 416 -0.55 -12.73 0.58
N THR A 417 -0.94 -13.40 1.68
CA THR A 417 -0.06 -14.34 2.40
C THR A 417 -0.67 -15.70 2.74
N SER A 418 -1.99 -15.81 2.85
CA SER A 418 -2.70 -17.07 3.05
C SER A 418 -2.73 -17.88 1.74
N SER A 419 -2.48 -19.20 1.81
CA SER A 419 -2.69 -20.07 0.64
C SER A 419 -4.15 -20.50 0.47
N LEU A 420 -4.96 -20.44 1.55
CA LEU A 420 -6.37 -20.85 1.52
C LEU A 420 -7.24 -19.95 0.65
N VAL A 421 -6.89 -18.65 0.50
CA VAL A 421 -7.68 -17.66 -0.27
C VAL A 421 -6.97 -17.13 -1.51
N ARG A 422 -6.01 -17.89 -2.05
CA ARG A 422 -5.17 -17.42 -3.16
C ARG A 422 -5.96 -17.07 -4.43
N GLY A 423 -7.17 -17.63 -4.59
CA GLY A 423 -8.09 -17.29 -5.69
C GLY A 423 -8.83 -15.96 -5.53
N LEU A 424 -8.87 -15.39 -4.32
CA LEU A 424 -9.71 -14.22 -4.02
C LEU A 424 -9.06 -12.85 -4.32
N ARG A 425 -7.75 -12.81 -4.66
CA ARG A 425 -7.00 -11.57 -4.90
C ARG A 425 -7.69 -10.64 -5.91
N GLU A 426 -8.15 -11.17 -7.03
CA GLU A 426 -8.84 -10.39 -8.07
C GLU A 426 -10.19 -9.86 -7.58
N LYS A 427 -11.00 -10.69 -6.93
CA LYS A 427 -12.31 -10.29 -6.36
C LYS A 427 -12.16 -9.20 -5.28
N PHE A 428 -11.13 -9.30 -4.44
CA PHE A 428 -10.83 -8.27 -3.45
C PHE A 428 -10.39 -6.96 -4.12
N ALA A 429 -9.56 -7.02 -5.16
CA ALA A 429 -9.14 -5.85 -5.92
C ALA A 429 -10.35 -5.08 -6.49
N GLU A 430 -11.36 -5.76 -7.01
CA GLU A 430 -12.61 -5.14 -7.49
C GLU A 430 -13.47 -4.45 -6.40
N SER A 431 -13.20 -4.75 -5.13
CA SER A 431 -13.83 -4.10 -3.97
C SER A 431 -13.02 -2.91 -3.42
N ILE A 432 -11.80 -2.68 -3.89
CA ILE A 432 -10.99 -1.51 -3.52
C ILE A 432 -11.58 -0.24 -4.16
N SER A 433 -11.47 0.90 -3.46
CA SER A 433 -11.74 2.22 -4.04
C SER A 433 -10.62 3.20 -3.71
N VAL A 434 -10.28 4.12 -4.61
CA VAL A 434 -9.26 5.17 -4.38
C VAL A 434 -9.94 6.50 -4.08
N LYS A 435 -9.66 7.11 -2.93
CA LYS A 435 -10.06 8.48 -2.62
C LYS A 435 -8.96 9.46 -3.02
N PHE A 436 -9.29 10.32 -3.97
CA PHE A 436 -8.43 11.43 -4.40
C PHE A 436 -8.51 12.62 -3.41
N PRO A 437 -7.47 13.47 -3.32
CA PRO A 437 -7.40 14.58 -2.38
C PRO A 437 -8.62 15.52 -2.40
N ASP A 438 -9.07 15.91 -3.59
CA ASP A 438 -10.09 16.95 -3.79
C ASP A 438 -11.48 16.40 -4.14
N ARG A 439 -11.72 15.09 -3.90
CA ARG A 439 -13.00 14.42 -4.18
C ARG A 439 -13.58 13.81 -2.90
N ASP A 440 -14.84 14.10 -2.61
CA ASP A 440 -15.48 13.58 -1.40
C ASP A 440 -15.75 12.07 -1.46
N GLU A 441 -16.19 11.57 -2.62
CA GLU A 441 -16.49 10.15 -2.84
C GLU A 441 -15.28 9.40 -3.45
N PRO A 442 -14.89 8.22 -2.92
CA PRO A 442 -13.90 7.36 -3.53
C PRO A 442 -14.32 6.87 -4.93
N VAL A 443 -13.36 6.72 -5.84
CA VAL A 443 -13.55 6.11 -7.17
C VAL A 443 -13.32 4.59 -7.07
N PRO A 444 -14.28 3.73 -7.46
CA PRO A 444 -14.11 2.28 -7.42
C PRO A 444 -12.98 1.79 -8.34
N PHE A 445 -12.26 0.73 -7.93
CA PHE A 445 -11.19 0.16 -8.75
C PHE A 445 -11.64 -0.28 -10.15
N PRO A 446 -12.83 -0.88 -10.38
CA PRO A 446 -13.30 -1.19 -11.73
C PRO A 446 -13.36 0.04 -12.66
N GLU A 447 -13.73 1.22 -12.16
CA GLU A 447 -13.76 2.47 -12.95
C GLU A 447 -12.35 2.94 -13.31
N LEU A 448 -11.40 2.82 -12.36
CA LEU A 448 -9.99 3.12 -12.61
C LEU A 448 -9.36 2.14 -13.60
N ARG A 449 -9.75 0.86 -13.55
CA ARG A 449 -9.29 -0.21 -14.46
C ARG A 449 -9.77 0.01 -15.89
N GLU A 450 -11.01 0.47 -16.09
CA GLU A 450 -11.53 0.82 -17.43
C GLU A 450 -10.77 1.99 -18.09
N ARG A 451 -10.20 2.89 -17.30
CA ARG A 451 -9.41 4.06 -17.75
C ARG A 451 -7.92 3.93 -17.41
N GLY A 452 -7.47 2.71 -17.10
CA GLY A 452 -6.15 2.40 -16.58
C GLY A 452 -5.25 1.76 -17.64
N TYR A 453 -4.08 2.35 -17.85
CA TYR A 453 -3.10 1.87 -18.84
C TYR A 453 -1.70 1.72 -18.23
N PHE A 454 -0.96 0.71 -18.67
CA PHE A 454 0.41 0.48 -18.20
C PHE A 454 1.44 0.29 -19.32
N THR A 455 2.70 0.55 -18.97
CA THR A 455 3.92 0.11 -19.67
C THR A 455 4.83 -0.61 -18.67
N GLU A 456 5.67 -1.53 -19.15
CA GLU A 456 6.52 -2.38 -18.32
C GLU A 456 7.84 -2.72 -19.01
N ARG A 457 8.95 -2.60 -18.28
CA ARG A 457 10.28 -3.06 -18.71
C ARG A 457 10.70 -4.33 -17.96
N ALA A 458 10.95 -5.39 -18.73
CA ALA A 458 11.70 -6.55 -18.26
C ALA A 458 13.20 -6.24 -18.16
N ASP A 459 13.92 -7.03 -17.35
CA ASP A 459 15.39 -7.11 -17.33
C ASP A 459 16.13 -5.76 -17.22
N THR A 460 15.68 -4.87 -16.32
CA THR A 460 16.39 -3.62 -16.05
C THR A 460 17.70 -3.89 -15.31
N ASP A 461 18.80 -3.37 -15.86
CA ASP A 461 20.13 -3.54 -15.30
C ASP A 461 20.27 -2.95 -13.88
N ILE A 462 21.11 -3.60 -13.07
CA ILE A 462 21.29 -3.24 -11.66
C ILE A 462 22.11 -1.95 -11.48
N GLU A 463 23.00 -1.58 -12.39
CA GLU A 463 23.71 -0.29 -12.35
C GLU A 463 22.75 0.85 -12.73
N ALA A 464 21.87 0.63 -13.72
CA ALA A 464 20.80 1.56 -14.09
C ALA A 464 19.72 1.72 -12.99
N HIS A 465 19.43 0.65 -12.24
CA HIS A 465 18.65 0.75 -11.00
C HIS A 465 19.44 1.55 -9.94
N ASP A 466 20.66 1.12 -9.57
CA ASP A 466 21.42 1.67 -8.44
C ASP A 466 21.72 3.17 -8.58
N SER A 467 22.13 3.60 -9.78
CA SER A 467 22.33 5.02 -10.13
C SER A 467 21.08 5.88 -10.04
N GLY A 468 19.89 5.27 -10.17
CA GLY A 468 18.61 5.97 -10.24
C GLY A 468 18.21 6.42 -11.66
N GLU A 469 18.99 6.07 -12.68
CA GLU A 469 18.69 6.39 -14.08
C GLU A 469 17.34 5.80 -14.51
N ALA A 470 17.12 4.51 -14.22
CA ALA A 470 15.86 3.83 -14.53
C ALA A 470 14.63 4.48 -13.84
N ALA A 471 14.80 5.06 -12.64
CA ALA A 471 13.73 5.77 -11.95
C ALA A 471 13.40 7.14 -12.58
N GLN A 472 14.34 7.77 -13.30
CA GLN A 472 14.05 8.94 -14.13
C GLN A 472 13.33 8.53 -15.43
N MET A 473 13.70 7.39 -16.02
CA MET A 473 13.05 6.90 -17.25
C MET A 473 11.55 6.67 -17.05
N LEU A 474 11.12 6.11 -15.91
CA LEU A 474 9.69 5.95 -15.55
C LEU A 474 8.89 7.27 -15.67
N LEU A 475 9.50 8.42 -15.40
CA LEU A 475 8.83 9.73 -15.51
C LEU A 475 8.73 10.19 -16.97
N SER A 476 9.76 9.94 -17.76
CA SER A 476 9.71 10.19 -19.21
C SER A 476 8.68 9.31 -19.92
N GLU A 477 8.51 8.07 -19.45
CA GLU A 477 7.48 7.14 -19.96
C GLU A 477 6.07 7.63 -19.61
N LEU A 478 5.82 8.09 -18.38
CA LEU A 478 4.51 8.67 -18.03
C LEU A 478 4.18 9.91 -18.86
N ALA A 479 5.16 10.78 -19.13
CA ALA A 479 4.99 11.94 -20.02
C ALA A 479 4.71 11.51 -21.47
N GLN A 480 5.41 10.49 -21.95
CA GLN A 480 5.22 9.91 -23.28
C GLN A 480 3.84 9.24 -23.42
N MET A 481 3.38 8.46 -22.42
CA MET A 481 2.02 7.90 -22.37
C MET A 481 0.94 9.00 -22.39
N GLN A 482 1.22 10.14 -21.76
CA GLN A 482 0.33 11.31 -21.76
C GLN A 482 0.26 11.97 -23.15
N GLU A 483 1.37 12.15 -23.87
CA GLU A 483 1.34 12.58 -25.27
C GLU A 483 0.56 11.60 -26.17
N TRP A 484 0.66 10.30 -25.89
CA TRP A 484 0.04 9.24 -26.69
C TRP A 484 -1.48 9.10 -26.51
N TYR A 485 -2.02 9.56 -25.38
CA TYR A 485 -3.46 9.51 -25.09
C TYR A 485 -4.21 10.79 -25.50
N GLY A 486 -3.57 11.95 -25.37
CA GLY A 486 -4.22 13.26 -25.49
C GLY A 486 -4.73 13.80 -24.14
N GLU A 487 -5.31 15.00 -24.16
CA GLU A 487 -5.59 15.76 -22.92
C GLU A 487 -6.88 15.35 -22.18
N ASP A 488 -7.91 14.88 -22.89
CA ASP A 488 -9.28 14.73 -22.38
C ASP A 488 -9.51 13.52 -21.46
N GLY A 489 -10.34 13.73 -20.42
CA GLY A 489 -10.89 12.68 -19.57
C GLY A 489 -10.02 12.22 -18.39
N ASP A 490 -10.68 11.58 -17.42
CA ASP A 490 -10.03 10.90 -16.29
C ASP A 490 -9.31 9.64 -16.76
N ARG A 491 -8.16 9.32 -16.16
CA ARG A 491 -7.29 8.21 -16.56
C ARG A 491 -6.24 7.87 -15.51
N VAL A 492 -5.67 6.67 -15.60
CA VAL A 492 -4.49 6.28 -14.83
C VAL A 492 -3.43 5.73 -15.77
N PHE A 493 -2.21 6.26 -15.69
CA PHE A 493 -1.04 5.68 -16.33
C PHE A 493 -0.11 5.05 -15.30
N VAL A 494 0.52 3.94 -15.66
CA VAL A 494 1.54 3.26 -14.86
C VAL A 494 2.75 2.94 -15.73
N ALA A 495 3.93 3.33 -15.29
CA ALA A 495 5.20 2.79 -15.78
C ALA A 495 5.81 1.94 -14.66
N LYS A 496 6.35 0.76 -14.98
CA LYS A 496 7.02 -0.12 -14.01
C LYS A 496 8.22 -0.86 -14.60
N TYR A 497 9.17 -1.24 -13.75
CA TYR A 497 10.26 -2.13 -14.12
C TYR A 497 10.64 -3.09 -12.99
N ASP A 498 11.03 -4.31 -13.37
CA ASP A 498 11.60 -5.30 -12.46
C ASP A 498 13.14 -5.21 -12.45
N TRP A 499 13.74 -5.44 -11.28
CA TRP A 499 15.19 -5.50 -11.06
C TRP A 499 15.59 -6.74 -10.24
N TYR A 500 16.81 -7.25 -10.49
CA TYR A 500 17.34 -8.45 -9.81
C TYR A 500 18.85 -8.33 -9.55
N ARG A 501 19.28 -8.58 -8.30
CA ARG A 501 20.69 -8.66 -7.91
C ARG A 501 21.10 -10.11 -7.68
N GLN A 502 21.83 -10.68 -8.63
CA GLN A 502 22.30 -12.09 -8.58
C GLN A 502 23.13 -12.41 -7.33
N GLU A 503 23.86 -11.41 -6.79
CA GLU A 503 24.79 -11.57 -5.66
C GLU A 503 24.08 -11.86 -4.32
N THR A 504 22.97 -11.18 -4.07
CA THR A 504 22.17 -11.30 -2.82
C THR A 504 20.90 -12.12 -3.02
N ASN A 505 20.58 -12.46 -4.27
CA ASN A 505 19.29 -13.00 -4.70
C ASN A 505 18.09 -12.10 -4.36
N GLU A 506 18.32 -10.80 -4.14
CA GLU A 506 17.25 -9.80 -3.99
C GLU A 506 16.65 -9.44 -5.35
N LYS A 507 15.33 -9.24 -5.37
CA LYS A 507 14.59 -8.66 -6.50
C LYS A 507 13.53 -7.70 -6.00
N GLY A 508 13.06 -6.83 -6.88
CA GLY A 508 11.93 -5.95 -6.63
C GLY A 508 11.39 -5.32 -7.91
N THR A 509 10.29 -4.59 -7.75
CA THR A 509 9.61 -3.86 -8.81
C THR A 509 9.57 -2.39 -8.40
N GLU A 510 9.99 -1.49 -9.28
CA GLU A 510 9.84 -0.04 -9.12
C GLU A 510 8.74 0.46 -10.06
N TYR A 511 8.02 1.51 -9.66
CA TYR A 511 6.85 2.00 -10.41
C TYR A 511 6.61 3.50 -10.25
N ALA A 512 5.96 4.07 -11.25
CA ALA A 512 5.41 5.41 -11.24
C ALA A 512 3.97 5.39 -11.80
N TYR A 513 3.05 6.05 -11.11
CA TYR A 513 1.64 6.19 -11.48
C TYR A 513 1.33 7.68 -11.72
N SER A 514 0.72 8.02 -12.85
CA SER A 514 0.11 9.33 -13.09
C SER A 514 -1.42 9.17 -13.16
N PHE A 515 -2.11 9.59 -12.11
CA PHE A 515 -3.56 9.65 -12.08
C PHE A 515 -4.03 11.01 -12.56
N ARG A 516 -5.04 11.07 -13.44
CA ARG A 516 -5.78 12.29 -13.76
C ARG A 516 -7.23 12.08 -13.38
N GLN A 517 -7.76 12.92 -12.49
CA GLN A 517 -9.12 12.80 -11.98
C GLN A 517 -9.73 14.19 -11.75
N ASP A 518 -10.91 14.42 -12.31
CA ASP A 518 -11.68 15.67 -12.24
C ASP A 518 -10.86 16.91 -12.70
N GLY A 519 -9.98 16.71 -13.69
CA GLY A 519 -9.12 17.75 -14.27
C GLY A 519 -7.83 18.04 -13.51
N GLN A 520 -7.51 17.29 -12.45
CA GLN A 520 -6.24 17.40 -11.71
C GLN A 520 -5.36 16.16 -11.90
N ASP A 521 -4.04 16.38 -11.96
CA ASP A 521 -3.02 15.35 -12.12
C ASP A 521 -2.29 15.05 -10.79
N TYR A 522 -2.11 13.77 -10.46
CA TYR A 522 -1.49 13.29 -9.21
C TYR A 522 -0.43 12.22 -9.52
N LEU A 523 0.81 12.46 -9.10
CA LEU A 523 1.97 11.63 -9.46
C LEU A 523 2.51 10.83 -8.27
N MET A 524 2.34 9.51 -8.25
CA MET A 524 2.92 8.60 -7.25
C MET A 524 4.14 7.88 -7.83
N CYS A 525 5.21 7.72 -7.04
CA CYS A 525 6.38 6.92 -7.43
C CYS A 525 6.91 6.13 -6.24
N SER A 526 7.48 4.95 -6.48
CA SER A 526 8.16 4.14 -5.47
C SER A 526 9.48 4.76 -5.01
N ASP A 527 10.24 5.37 -5.92
CA ASP A 527 11.56 6.00 -5.67
C ASP A 527 12.46 5.15 -4.72
N LYS A 528 12.50 3.82 -4.89
CA LYS A 528 13.19 2.81 -4.04
C LYS A 528 12.74 2.70 -2.58
N ASN A 529 11.71 3.43 -2.16
CA ASN A 529 11.22 3.43 -0.80
C ASN A 529 10.26 2.26 -0.56
N ARG A 530 10.78 1.14 -0.02
CA ARG A 530 10.04 -0.12 0.27
C ARG A 530 8.79 0.05 1.17
N ASN A 531 8.55 1.22 1.75
CA ASN A 531 7.33 1.54 2.52
C ASN A 531 6.17 2.04 1.65
N ILE A 532 6.44 2.43 0.40
CA ILE A 532 5.42 2.81 -0.57
C ILE A 532 4.93 1.53 -1.25
N LYS A 533 3.61 1.37 -1.31
CA LYS A 533 2.95 0.25 -1.99
C LYS A 533 1.96 0.81 -3.00
N ASP A 534 1.94 0.18 -4.17
CA ASP A 534 0.89 0.34 -5.16
C ASP A 534 -0.34 -0.54 -4.84
N TYR A 535 -0.17 -1.53 -3.96
CA TYR A 535 -1.17 -2.54 -3.60
C TYR A 535 -1.67 -3.38 -4.79
N GLY A 536 -0.85 -3.52 -5.85
CA GLY A 536 -1.24 -4.23 -7.07
C GLY A 536 -2.23 -3.47 -7.95
N LEU A 537 -2.39 -2.15 -7.80
CA LEU A 537 -3.40 -1.34 -8.52
C LEU A 537 -3.22 -1.32 -10.06
N SER A 538 -2.13 -1.88 -10.61
CA SER A 538 -1.96 -2.07 -12.05
C SER A 538 -2.47 -3.42 -12.58
N GLU A 539 -2.91 -4.34 -11.70
CA GLU A 539 -3.42 -5.65 -12.09
C GLU A 539 -4.72 -5.52 -12.90
N GLY A 540 -4.69 -5.99 -14.16
CA GLY A 540 -5.81 -5.88 -15.09
C GLY A 540 -5.95 -4.55 -15.83
N PHE A 541 -4.99 -3.62 -15.71
CA PHE A 541 -4.92 -2.44 -16.58
C PHE A 541 -4.61 -2.86 -18.03
N MET A 542 -5.03 -2.06 -19.01
CA MET A 542 -4.70 -2.28 -20.42
C MET A 542 -3.22 -1.93 -20.69
N ASN A 543 -2.52 -2.66 -21.56
CA ASN A 543 -1.24 -2.18 -22.07
C ASN A 543 -1.48 -0.92 -22.94
N ILE A 544 -0.71 0.15 -22.74
CA ILE A 544 -0.87 1.44 -23.45
C ILE A 544 -0.79 1.30 -24.99
N ILE A 545 -0.01 0.32 -25.49
CA ILE A 545 0.07 0.00 -26.93
C ILE A 545 -1.31 -0.29 -27.53
N SER A 546 -2.19 -0.94 -26.75
CA SER A 546 -3.54 -1.32 -27.19
C SER A 546 -4.49 -0.13 -27.40
N LEU A 547 -4.07 1.11 -27.08
CA LEU A 547 -4.74 2.32 -27.54
C LEU A 547 -4.23 2.75 -28.92
N LYS A 548 -2.93 3.00 -29.06
CA LYS A 548 -2.33 3.43 -30.34
C LYS A 548 -2.66 2.46 -31.47
N LEU A 549 -2.53 1.17 -31.21
CA LEU A 549 -2.77 0.13 -32.23
C LEU A 549 -4.23 0.06 -32.71
N LYS A 550 -5.23 0.55 -31.96
CA LYS A 550 -6.63 0.60 -32.45
C LYS A 550 -6.80 1.50 -33.68
N ASN A 551 -5.91 2.49 -33.87
CA ASN A 551 -5.99 3.43 -34.99
C ASN A 551 -5.43 2.86 -36.30
N CYS A 552 -4.54 1.86 -36.23
CA CYS A 552 -3.92 1.21 -37.40
C CYS A 552 -4.35 -0.26 -37.60
N ILE A 553 -4.81 -0.95 -36.55
CA ILE A 553 -5.28 -2.33 -36.60
C ILE A 553 -6.81 -2.34 -36.38
N VAL A 554 -7.54 -2.29 -37.48
CA VAL A 554 -9.01 -2.23 -37.48
C VAL A 554 -9.58 -3.63 -37.68
N ASN A 555 -10.48 -4.05 -36.78
CA ASN A 555 -11.02 -5.43 -36.75
C ASN A 555 -9.93 -6.53 -36.71
N GLY A 556 -8.76 -6.23 -36.12
CA GLY A 556 -7.64 -7.16 -36.03
C GLY A 556 -6.74 -7.23 -37.28
N ALA A 557 -6.90 -6.34 -38.27
CA ALA A 557 -6.10 -6.31 -39.49
C ALA A 557 -5.52 -4.91 -39.79
N VAL A 558 -4.34 -4.86 -40.43
CA VAL A 558 -3.80 -3.61 -41.02
C VAL A 558 -4.35 -3.40 -42.44
N ALA A 559 -4.73 -2.16 -42.75
CA ALA A 559 -5.42 -1.84 -44.01
C ALA A 559 -4.47 -1.60 -45.20
N ASP A 560 -3.42 -0.80 -45.00
CA ASP A 560 -2.48 -0.34 -46.03
C ASP A 560 -1.05 -0.20 -45.47
N GLU A 561 -0.10 0.28 -46.30
CA GLU A 561 1.28 0.52 -45.85
C GLU A 561 1.43 1.63 -44.78
N ASN A 562 0.44 2.51 -44.62
CA ASN A 562 0.47 3.59 -43.64
C ASN A 562 0.09 3.07 -42.25
N ALA A 563 -0.96 2.24 -42.19
CA ALA A 563 -1.30 1.44 -41.03
C ALA A 563 -0.16 0.48 -40.65
N LEU A 564 0.52 -0.13 -41.62
CA LEU A 564 1.66 -1.01 -41.36
C LEU A 564 2.88 -0.26 -40.79
N GLU A 565 3.24 0.90 -41.35
CA GLU A 565 4.31 1.74 -40.78
C GLU A 565 3.95 2.21 -39.38
N GLU A 566 2.73 2.70 -39.17
CA GLU A 566 2.30 3.20 -37.87
C GLU A 566 2.27 2.09 -36.81
N ALA A 567 1.78 0.89 -37.15
CA ALA A 567 1.81 -0.25 -36.25
C ALA A 567 3.24 -0.61 -35.81
N PHE A 568 4.19 -0.67 -36.76
CA PHE A 568 5.59 -0.95 -36.42
C PHE A 568 6.27 0.21 -35.67
N ARG A 569 6.03 1.48 -36.06
CA ARG A 569 6.54 2.66 -35.33
C ARG A 569 6.08 2.67 -33.87
N VAL A 570 4.85 2.26 -33.61
CA VAL A 570 4.30 2.16 -32.25
C VAL A 570 4.94 1.03 -31.44
N ILE A 571 5.31 -0.07 -32.09
CA ILE A 571 6.04 -1.19 -31.49
C ILE A 571 7.51 -0.80 -31.22
N ASP A 572 8.15 -0.08 -32.17
CA ASP A 572 9.49 0.50 -32.04
C ASP A 572 9.58 1.47 -30.85
N GLU A 573 8.65 2.42 -30.77
CA GLU A 573 8.61 3.48 -29.75
C GLU A 573 8.48 2.96 -28.31
N MET A 574 8.02 1.72 -28.12
CA MET A 574 7.84 1.12 -26.79
C MET A 574 8.83 -0.01 -26.48
N PHE A 575 9.10 -0.92 -27.41
CA PHE A 575 10.00 -2.06 -27.14
C PHE A 575 11.44 -1.86 -27.63
N GLY A 576 11.71 -0.79 -28.39
CA GLY A 576 13.01 -0.56 -29.01
C GLY A 576 13.40 -1.71 -29.92
N GLU A 577 14.45 -2.46 -29.57
CA GLU A 577 14.88 -3.66 -30.30
C GLU A 577 14.46 -4.98 -29.63
N SER A 578 13.87 -4.92 -28.44
CA SER A 578 13.71 -6.05 -27.51
C SER A 578 12.43 -6.88 -27.77
N TYR A 579 12.16 -7.23 -29.02
CA TYR A 579 11.01 -8.07 -29.38
C TYR A 579 11.27 -9.01 -30.57
N ARG A 580 10.39 -9.99 -30.75
CA ARG A 580 10.42 -10.96 -31.86
C ARG A 580 9.16 -10.90 -32.72
N ILE A 581 9.31 -11.22 -34.01
CA ILE A 581 8.25 -11.28 -35.00
C ILE A 581 8.14 -12.70 -35.57
N ASP A 582 7.03 -13.36 -35.28
CA ASP A 582 6.60 -14.59 -35.97
C ASP A 582 5.37 -14.29 -36.85
N MET A 583 5.04 -15.20 -37.77
CA MET A 583 3.86 -15.12 -38.62
C MET A 583 3.16 -16.47 -38.75
N LYS A 584 1.99 -16.62 -38.12
CA LYS A 584 1.13 -17.80 -38.27
C LYS A 584 -0.16 -17.42 -39.00
N TYR A 585 -0.58 -18.19 -40.01
CA TYR A 585 -1.81 -17.97 -40.78
C TYR A 585 -2.03 -16.55 -41.35
N PHE A 586 -0.95 -15.88 -41.79
CA PHE A 586 -0.94 -14.47 -42.25
C PHE A 586 -1.29 -13.44 -41.15
N GLN A 587 -1.16 -13.82 -39.89
CA GLN A 587 -1.20 -12.94 -38.72
C GLN A 587 0.22 -12.79 -38.18
N PHE A 588 0.68 -11.55 -37.98
CA PHE A 588 1.89 -11.32 -37.20
C PHE A 588 1.63 -11.59 -35.73
N ILE A 589 2.64 -12.14 -35.07
CA ILE A 589 2.72 -12.34 -33.63
C ILE A 589 3.97 -11.61 -33.17
N ILE A 590 3.79 -10.62 -32.30
CA ILE A 590 4.85 -9.78 -31.76
C ILE A 590 4.96 -10.11 -30.27
N THR A 591 6.14 -10.52 -29.82
CA THR A 591 6.37 -10.96 -28.43
C THR A 591 7.52 -10.19 -27.79
N SER A 592 7.27 -9.60 -26.61
CA SER A 592 8.28 -8.93 -25.78
C SER A 592 7.94 -9.08 -24.30
N GLY A 593 8.86 -9.62 -23.50
CA GLY A 593 8.62 -9.92 -22.09
C GLY A 593 7.35 -10.76 -21.88
N GLY A 594 6.42 -10.27 -21.05
CA GLY A 594 5.09 -10.85 -20.83
C GLY A 594 3.98 -10.33 -21.76
N SER A 595 4.29 -9.52 -22.78
CA SER A 595 3.31 -8.94 -23.72
C SER A 595 3.35 -9.64 -25.08
N GLU A 596 2.15 -9.93 -25.61
CA GLU A 596 1.93 -10.50 -26.94
C GLU A 596 0.90 -9.67 -27.72
N ILE A 597 1.18 -9.37 -29.00
CA ILE A 597 0.32 -8.56 -29.88
C ILE A 597 0.11 -9.31 -31.20
N HIS A 598 -1.12 -9.36 -31.69
CA HIS A 598 -1.46 -10.08 -32.92
C HIS A 598 -2.25 -9.22 -33.93
N PHE A 599 -1.90 -9.28 -35.22
CA PHE A 599 -2.68 -8.62 -36.28
C PHE A 599 -2.51 -9.23 -37.67
N GLU A 600 -3.59 -9.26 -38.45
CA GLU A 600 -3.66 -9.85 -39.79
C GLU A 600 -3.07 -8.92 -40.87
N ILE A 601 -2.22 -9.48 -41.74
CA ILE A 601 -1.65 -8.79 -42.91
C ILE A 601 -2.17 -9.31 -44.26
N SER A 602 -3.01 -10.37 -44.28
CA SER A 602 -3.39 -11.05 -45.53
C SER A 602 -4.17 -10.19 -46.53
N LYS A 603 -4.86 -9.15 -46.04
CA LYS A 603 -5.78 -8.28 -46.81
C LYS A 603 -5.19 -6.90 -47.15
N ILE A 604 -3.92 -6.67 -46.82
CA ILE A 604 -3.29 -5.34 -46.91
C ILE A 604 -3.24 -4.81 -48.36
N GLN A 605 -3.75 -3.59 -48.57
CA GLN A 605 -3.78 -2.92 -49.86
C GLN A 605 -2.60 -1.97 -50.00
N ILE A 606 -1.55 -2.41 -50.70
CA ILE A 606 -0.33 -1.62 -50.86
C ILE A 606 -0.47 -0.63 -52.01
N ASN A 607 -0.40 0.66 -51.69
CA ASN A 607 -0.38 1.76 -52.66
C ASN A 607 1.03 2.35 -52.82
N ASN A 608 1.82 2.42 -51.74
CA ASN A 608 3.24 2.74 -51.75
C ASN A 608 4.10 1.52 -51.36
N LEU A 609 4.71 0.88 -52.36
CA LEU A 609 5.51 -0.32 -52.15
C LEU A 609 6.84 -0.02 -51.44
N LYS A 610 7.47 1.13 -51.72
CA LYS A 610 8.71 1.49 -51.03
C LYS A 610 8.48 1.56 -49.53
N LYS A 611 7.46 2.33 -49.11
CA LYS A 611 7.15 2.51 -47.68
C LYS A 611 6.94 1.17 -46.98
N ALA A 612 6.18 0.25 -47.57
CA ALA A 612 6.00 -1.09 -47.02
C ALA A 612 7.31 -1.90 -46.92
N MET A 613 8.21 -1.80 -47.91
CA MET A 613 9.51 -2.45 -47.91
C MET A 613 10.47 -1.84 -46.88
N ASP A 614 10.58 -0.52 -46.83
CA ASP A 614 11.42 0.23 -45.88
C ASP A 614 10.99 -0.08 -44.43
N VAL A 615 9.69 -0.31 -44.16
CA VAL A 615 9.20 -0.78 -42.86
C VAL A 615 9.67 -2.20 -42.57
N ILE A 616 9.44 -3.17 -43.46
CA ILE A 616 9.78 -4.57 -43.17
C ILE A 616 11.30 -4.80 -43.12
N GLN A 617 12.09 -4.09 -43.94
CA GLN A 617 13.55 -4.18 -43.95
C GLN A 617 14.19 -3.60 -42.69
N ARG A 618 13.64 -2.53 -42.11
CA ARG A 618 14.04 -2.04 -40.76
C ARG A 618 13.94 -3.14 -39.69
N HIS A 619 13.08 -4.13 -39.91
CA HIS A 619 12.75 -5.19 -38.95
C HIS A 619 13.35 -6.56 -39.26
N GLU A 620 14.20 -6.68 -40.29
CA GLU A 620 14.75 -7.96 -40.77
C GLU A 620 15.36 -8.82 -39.64
N MET A 621 16.11 -8.21 -38.74
CA MET A 621 16.79 -8.88 -37.61
C MET A 621 15.86 -9.32 -36.46
N ARG A 622 14.60 -8.86 -36.44
CA ARG A 622 13.61 -9.16 -35.38
C ARG A 622 12.70 -10.33 -35.75
N PHE A 623 12.63 -10.72 -37.01
CA PHE A 623 11.94 -11.95 -37.44
C PHE A 623 12.58 -13.22 -36.86
N GLU A 624 11.76 -14.22 -36.51
CA GLU A 624 12.28 -15.52 -36.05
C GLU A 624 13.08 -16.27 -37.12
N SER A 625 12.78 -16.04 -38.41
CA SER A 625 13.57 -16.61 -39.50
C SER A 625 13.53 -15.78 -40.78
N HIS A 626 14.62 -15.87 -41.55
CA HIS A 626 14.75 -15.30 -42.90
C HIS A 626 13.70 -15.88 -43.88
N GLN A 627 13.15 -17.08 -43.59
CA GLN A 627 12.05 -17.66 -44.38
C GLN A 627 10.74 -16.86 -44.19
N ILE A 628 10.40 -16.48 -42.95
CA ILE A 628 9.20 -15.66 -42.66
C ILE A 628 9.36 -14.29 -43.34
N TYR A 629 10.52 -13.64 -43.17
CA TYR A 629 10.85 -12.38 -43.83
C TYR A 629 10.61 -12.42 -45.36
N ASN A 630 11.17 -13.43 -46.05
CA ASN A 630 10.99 -13.60 -47.49
C ASN A 630 9.51 -13.83 -47.90
N GLN A 631 8.70 -14.48 -47.05
CA GLN A 631 7.26 -14.65 -47.30
C GLN A 631 6.50 -13.33 -47.19
N VAL A 632 6.81 -12.49 -46.20
CA VAL A 632 6.22 -11.15 -46.03
C VAL A 632 6.55 -10.26 -47.24
N ILE A 633 7.83 -10.18 -47.62
CA ILE A 633 8.28 -9.42 -48.80
C ILE A 633 7.53 -9.87 -50.06
N THR A 634 7.36 -11.18 -50.25
CA THR A 634 6.62 -11.74 -51.39
C THR A 634 5.14 -11.34 -51.39
N LEU A 635 4.49 -11.35 -50.22
CA LEU A 635 3.09 -10.96 -50.04
C LEU A 635 2.87 -9.48 -50.43
N LEU A 636 3.72 -8.59 -49.93
CA LEU A 636 3.64 -7.15 -50.19
C LEU A 636 3.86 -6.79 -51.67
N VAL A 637 4.86 -7.40 -52.33
CA VAL A 637 5.08 -7.21 -53.78
C VAL A 637 3.87 -7.71 -54.59
N ASN A 638 3.26 -8.83 -54.20
CA ASN A 638 2.13 -9.41 -54.92
C ASN A 638 0.84 -8.59 -54.73
N SER A 639 0.64 -7.93 -53.58
CA SER A 639 -0.44 -6.96 -53.38
C SER A 639 -0.28 -5.76 -54.35
N PHE A 640 0.88 -5.09 -54.34
CA PHE A 640 1.11 -3.89 -55.16
C PHE A 640 1.15 -4.14 -56.68
N THR A 641 1.63 -5.31 -57.13
CA THR A 641 1.78 -5.62 -58.57
C THR A 641 0.48 -6.08 -59.26
N ASN A 642 -0.62 -6.21 -58.53
CA ASN A 642 -1.88 -6.73 -59.05
C ASN A 642 -2.58 -5.73 -60.00
N GLY A 643 -2.42 -5.93 -61.32
CA GLY A 643 -3.17 -5.21 -62.37
C GLY A 643 -2.48 -4.02 -63.04
N LYS A 644 -1.20 -3.75 -62.78
CA LYS A 644 -0.45 -2.59 -63.33
C LYS A 644 0.48 -2.97 -64.49
N ASP A 645 0.77 -2.02 -65.39
CA ASP A 645 1.79 -2.19 -66.45
C ASP A 645 3.21 -1.78 -65.98
N THR A 646 4.23 -2.23 -66.70
CA THR A 646 5.65 -2.05 -66.35
C THR A 646 6.11 -0.59 -66.26
N MET A 647 5.69 0.30 -67.17
CA MET A 647 6.18 1.69 -67.17
C MET A 647 5.48 2.51 -66.10
N THR A 648 4.18 2.28 -65.88
CA THR A 648 3.43 2.85 -64.76
C THR A 648 4.02 2.35 -63.43
N PHE A 649 4.25 1.05 -63.28
CA PHE A 649 4.88 0.44 -62.09
C PHE A 649 6.27 1.02 -61.76
N LEU A 650 7.15 1.19 -62.76
CA LEU A 650 8.48 1.75 -62.53
C LEU A 650 8.44 3.25 -62.18
N ARG A 651 7.55 4.02 -62.81
CA ARG A 651 7.32 5.43 -62.45
C ARG A 651 6.68 5.57 -61.07
N GLU A 652 5.74 4.70 -60.70
CA GLU A 652 5.16 4.67 -59.36
C GLU A 652 6.25 4.37 -58.31
N ILE A 653 7.05 3.32 -58.49
CA ILE A 653 8.19 3.02 -57.61
C ILE A 653 9.11 4.25 -57.48
N LYS A 654 9.41 4.93 -58.59
CA LYS A 654 10.33 6.07 -58.56
C LYS A 654 9.72 7.32 -57.93
N SER A 655 8.44 7.59 -58.15
CA SER A 655 7.69 8.65 -57.48
C SER A 655 7.53 8.40 -55.96
N GLN A 656 7.54 7.12 -55.56
CA GLN A 656 7.64 6.68 -54.17
C GLN A 656 9.07 6.72 -53.62
N GLY A 657 10.03 7.25 -54.39
CA GLY A 657 11.44 7.38 -54.02
C GLY A 657 12.23 6.07 -54.02
N GLY A 658 11.72 5.02 -54.66
CA GLY A 658 12.35 3.70 -54.73
C GLY A 658 13.48 3.64 -55.75
N GLU A 659 14.46 2.79 -55.49
CA GLU A 659 15.61 2.64 -56.38
C GLU A 659 15.28 1.75 -57.58
N VAL A 660 15.31 2.36 -58.77
CA VAL A 660 15.32 1.69 -60.06
C VAL A 660 16.73 1.80 -60.62
N THR A 661 17.50 0.72 -60.55
CA THR A 661 18.91 0.67 -60.98
C THR A 661 19.06 0.07 -62.37
N LEU A 662 20.22 0.29 -63.01
CA LEU A 662 20.57 -0.33 -64.28
C LEU A 662 21.34 -1.65 -64.08
N ALA A 663 20.63 -2.78 -64.12
CA ALA A 663 21.23 -4.10 -64.14
C ALA A 663 21.62 -4.50 -65.58
N LEU A 664 22.74 -5.20 -65.76
CA LEU A 664 23.04 -5.89 -67.02
C LEU A 664 22.31 -7.23 -67.07
N ASP A 665 21.58 -7.49 -68.15
CA ASP A 665 21.02 -8.81 -68.41
C ASP A 665 22.07 -9.79 -68.97
N ILE A 666 21.67 -11.06 -69.12
CA ILE A 666 22.51 -12.14 -69.68
C ILE A 666 23.04 -11.86 -71.10
N ASN A 667 22.50 -10.86 -71.80
CA ASN A 667 22.92 -10.41 -73.13
C ASN A 667 23.77 -9.14 -73.11
N LYS A 668 24.22 -8.70 -71.92
CA LYS A 668 24.91 -7.43 -71.66
C LYS A 668 24.13 -6.18 -72.10
N ARG A 669 22.80 -6.22 -72.01
CA ARG A 669 21.95 -5.04 -72.22
C ARG A 669 21.49 -4.51 -70.86
N TYR A 670 21.52 -3.19 -70.69
CA TYR A 670 20.97 -2.57 -69.50
C TYR A 670 19.45 -2.77 -69.42
N ARG A 671 18.99 -3.07 -68.21
CA ARG A 671 17.60 -3.29 -67.81
C ARG A 671 17.34 -2.51 -66.53
N PHE A 672 16.10 -2.06 -66.35
CA PHE A 672 15.65 -1.53 -65.07
C PHE A 672 15.53 -2.67 -64.06
N SER A 673 15.95 -2.48 -62.81
CA SER A 673 15.75 -3.44 -61.73
C SER A 673 15.33 -2.75 -60.43
N ALA A 674 14.37 -3.37 -59.73
CA ALA A 674 13.85 -2.92 -58.43
C ALA A 674 13.32 -4.15 -57.66
N TYR A 675 13.54 -4.17 -56.33
CA TYR A 675 13.05 -5.22 -55.40
C TYR A 675 13.18 -6.66 -55.93
N GLY A 676 14.36 -7.02 -56.45
CA GLY A 676 14.66 -8.36 -56.96
C GLY A 676 14.06 -8.72 -58.33
N LYS A 677 13.30 -7.83 -58.98
CA LYS A 677 12.71 -8.03 -60.32
C LYS A 677 13.45 -7.18 -61.39
N GLN A 678 13.35 -7.59 -62.66
CA GLN A 678 14.02 -6.94 -63.80
C GLN A 678 13.08 -6.69 -64.99
N PHE A 679 13.29 -5.56 -65.68
CA PHE A 679 12.37 -5.00 -66.69
C PHE A 679 13.13 -4.39 -67.88
N MET A 680 12.48 -4.25 -69.05
CA MET A 680 13.12 -3.77 -70.29
C MET A 680 13.11 -2.24 -70.42
N ILE A 681 14.16 -1.66 -71.02
CA ILE A 681 14.24 -0.22 -71.33
C ILE A 681 13.66 0.05 -72.73
N PRO A 682 12.74 1.02 -72.91
CA PRO A 682 12.24 1.44 -74.22
C PRO A 682 13.30 2.19 -75.07
N PRO A 683 13.33 2.02 -76.41
CA PRO A 683 14.38 2.61 -77.26
C PRO A 683 14.22 4.13 -77.53
N ASN A 684 13.02 4.70 -77.32
CA ASN A 684 12.70 6.09 -77.69
C ASN A 684 12.58 7.02 -76.46
N ILE A 685 13.20 6.66 -75.35
CA ILE A 685 13.12 7.39 -74.06
C ILE A 685 13.98 8.68 -74.09
N SER A 686 13.45 9.80 -73.57
CA SER A 686 14.19 11.08 -73.53
C SER A 686 15.29 11.09 -72.47
N ASN A 687 16.15 12.12 -72.45
CA ASN A 687 17.11 12.30 -71.35
C ASN A 687 16.38 12.58 -70.04
N THR A 688 15.32 13.41 -70.12
CA THR A 688 14.47 13.77 -68.99
C THR A 688 13.79 12.53 -68.39
N ASP A 689 13.14 11.67 -69.20
CA ASP A 689 12.54 10.40 -68.74
C ASP A 689 13.59 9.43 -68.17
N LEU A 690 14.80 9.37 -68.75
CA LEU A 690 15.88 8.52 -68.24
C LEU A 690 16.38 8.98 -66.87
N LEU A 691 16.56 10.29 -66.71
CA LEU A 691 16.96 10.88 -65.44
C LEU A 691 15.84 10.78 -64.40
N GLU A 692 14.58 10.95 -64.80
CA GLU A 692 13.39 10.73 -63.96
C GLU A 692 13.42 9.31 -63.36
N ILE A 693 13.49 8.27 -64.21
CA ILE A 693 13.39 6.87 -63.78
C ILE A 693 14.63 6.40 -63.01
N VAL A 694 15.84 6.75 -63.46
CA VAL A 694 17.09 6.29 -62.81
C VAL A 694 17.43 7.15 -61.59
N GLY A 695 17.17 8.46 -61.62
CA GLY A 695 17.47 9.42 -60.54
C GLY A 695 18.94 9.78 -60.38
N ASP A 696 19.87 8.86 -60.66
CA ASP A 696 21.31 9.11 -60.58
C ASP A 696 21.86 9.72 -61.88
N VAL A 697 22.07 11.05 -61.84
CA VAL A 697 22.69 11.82 -62.91
C VAL A 697 24.18 11.51 -63.09
N TYR A 698 24.91 11.13 -62.02
CA TYR A 698 26.33 10.78 -62.11
C TYR A 698 26.51 9.46 -62.83
N MET A 699 25.75 8.41 -62.45
CA MET A 699 25.77 7.12 -63.13
C MET A 699 25.36 7.24 -64.61
N LEU A 700 24.45 8.16 -64.96
CA LEU A 700 24.11 8.46 -66.37
C LEU A 700 25.20 9.27 -67.12
N ILE A 701 25.94 10.15 -66.44
CA ILE A 701 27.11 10.85 -67.02
C ILE A 701 28.26 9.87 -67.26
N GLU A 702 28.58 9.02 -66.27
CA GLU A 702 29.72 8.09 -66.30
C GLU A 702 29.49 6.91 -67.25
N SER A 703 28.25 6.40 -67.36
CA SER A 703 27.87 5.46 -68.42
C SER A 703 27.80 6.08 -69.82
N GLY A 704 28.02 7.40 -69.94
CA GLY A 704 28.02 8.13 -71.20
C GLY A 704 26.64 8.36 -71.83
N MET A 705 25.56 8.07 -71.11
CA MET A 705 24.18 8.06 -71.62
C MET A 705 23.67 9.43 -72.10
N PHE A 706 24.33 10.54 -71.76
CA PHE A 706 23.97 11.89 -72.25
C PHE A 706 24.82 12.40 -73.43
N ASN A 707 25.96 11.77 -73.75
CA ASN A 707 26.92 12.35 -74.70
C ASN A 707 26.36 12.41 -76.14
N GLY A 708 26.50 13.57 -76.78
CA GLY A 708 26.01 13.81 -78.15
C GLY A 708 24.49 14.00 -78.28
N ARG A 709 23.73 13.90 -77.19
CA ARG A 709 22.30 14.26 -77.12
C ARG A 709 22.15 15.78 -76.98
N VAL A 710 20.97 16.30 -77.30
CA VAL A 710 20.61 17.72 -77.10
C VAL A 710 20.42 17.97 -75.60
N PHE A 711 20.80 19.14 -75.10
CA PHE A 711 20.51 19.57 -73.73
C PHE A 711 19.06 20.05 -73.64
N ASP A 712 18.15 19.15 -73.24
CA ASP A 712 16.70 19.36 -73.12
C ASP A 712 16.27 19.93 -71.75
N PHE A 713 17.20 20.17 -70.83
CA PHE A 713 16.92 20.77 -69.52
C PHE A 713 16.72 22.30 -69.59
N PRO A 714 15.79 22.90 -68.82
CA PRO A 714 15.59 24.35 -68.79
C PRO A 714 16.75 25.12 -68.14
N TYR A 715 17.13 26.28 -68.70
CA TYR A 715 18.19 27.13 -68.15
C TYR A 715 17.91 28.63 -68.33
N ASN A 716 18.27 29.44 -67.33
CA ASN A 716 18.02 30.89 -67.23
C ASN A 716 19.33 31.69 -67.11
N PRO A 717 19.37 33.00 -67.39
CA PRO A 717 20.54 33.85 -67.09
C PRO A 717 20.87 33.89 -65.59
N GLY A 718 22.12 34.25 -65.25
CA GLY A 718 22.59 34.34 -63.87
C GLY A 718 21.78 35.28 -62.96
N ARG A 719 21.62 34.87 -61.69
CA ARG A 719 20.62 35.41 -60.74
C ARG A 719 21.04 36.67 -59.96
N TYR A 720 22.34 36.98 -59.89
CA TYR A 720 22.86 38.07 -59.07
C TYR A 720 23.69 39.04 -59.90
N ASP A 721 23.39 40.33 -59.78
CA ASP A 721 24.26 41.39 -60.29
C ASP A 721 25.54 41.48 -59.44
N TYR A 722 26.69 41.42 -60.10
CA TYR A 722 28.00 41.72 -59.53
C TYR A 722 28.55 42.93 -60.24
N ASP A 723 28.94 43.95 -59.48
CA ASP A 723 29.55 45.14 -60.03
C ASP A 723 30.97 44.79 -60.53
N ALA A 724 31.23 45.10 -61.80
CA ALA A 724 32.51 44.78 -62.44
C ALA A 724 33.67 45.63 -61.90
N GLU A 725 33.41 46.83 -61.38
CA GLU A 725 34.42 47.65 -60.70
C GLU A 725 34.69 47.10 -59.29
N GLU A 726 33.66 46.72 -58.52
CA GLU A 726 33.87 46.04 -57.23
C GLU A 726 34.68 44.73 -57.40
N ILE A 727 34.33 43.90 -58.39
CA ILE A 727 35.11 42.68 -58.72
C ILE A 727 36.58 43.03 -59.00
N LEU A 728 36.85 44.07 -59.80
CA LEU A 728 38.23 44.45 -60.16
C LEU A 728 39.06 44.97 -58.98
N THR A 729 38.44 45.49 -57.91
CA THR A 729 39.16 45.81 -56.67
C THR A 729 39.75 44.57 -55.99
N VAL A 730 39.20 43.38 -56.26
CA VAL A 730 39.57 42.10 -55.64
C VAL A 730 40.30 41.17 -56.62
N LEU A 731 39.96 41.22 -57.93
CA LEU A 731 40.46 40.31 -58.97
C LEU A 731 41.00 41.06 -60.22
N PRO A 732 42.12 41.81 -60.09
CA PRO A 732 42.64 42.67 -61.16
C PRO A 732 43.25 41.92 -62.37
N SER A 733 43.39 40.59 -62.32
CA SER A 733 44.02 39.79 -63.39
C SER A 733 43.10 39.45 -64.57
N ILE A 734 41.83 39.85 -64.52
CA ILE A 734 40.78 39.43 -65.46
C ILE A 734 40.75 40.31 -66.75
N GLY A 735 41.44 41.46 -66.74
CA GLY A 735 41.53 42.37 -67.88
C GLY A 735 40.90 43.72 -67.58
N ASN A 736 39.82 44.07 -68.30
CA ASN A 736 39.00 45.25 -68.04
C ASN A 736 37.55 44.86 -67.68
N ALA A 737 36.77 45.82 -67.18
CA ALA A 737 35.38 45.60 -66.76
C ALA A 737 34.49 45.10 -67.92
N GLU A 738 34.78 45.54 -69.14
CA GLU A 738 34.04 45.21 -70.36
C GLU A 738 34.19 43.73 -70.75
N ALA A 739 35.41 43.18 -70.69
CA ALA A 739 35.67 41.75 -70.92
C ALA A 739 35.12 40.86 -69.79
N ALA A 740 35.13 41.34 -68.54
CA ALA A 740 34.48 40.65 -67.43
C ALA A 740 32.96 40.59 -67.63
N ALA A 741 32.33 41.70 -68.03
CA ALA A 741 30.89 41.77 -68.30
C ALA A 741 30.44 40.84 -69.44
N ASP A 742 31.19 40.77 -70.56
CA ASP A 742 30.91 39.82 -71.65
C ASP A 742 30.92 38.37 -71.17
N LYS A 743 31.98 37.92 -70.46
CA LYS A 743 32.03 36.56 -69.91
C LYS A 743 30.89 36.30 -68.90
N ILE A 744 30.57 37.25 -68.02
CA ILE A 744 29.43 37.13 -67.09
C ILE A 744 28.11 36.97 -67.85
N SER A 745 27.88 37.73 -68.92
CA SER A 745 26.64 37.69 -69.71
C SER A 745 26.33 36.33 -70.36
N ARG A 746 27.36 35.48 -70.56
CA ARG A 746 27.26 34.12 -71.11
C ARG A 746 27.03 33.05 -70.04
N THR A 747 26.87 33.46 -68.78
CA THR A 747 26.61 32.58 -67.63
C THR A 747 25.11 32.35 -67.47
N TYR A 748 24.73 31.08 -67.55
CA TYR A 748 23.39 30.59 -67.30
C TYR A 748 23.37 29.66 -66.07
N THR A 749 22.22 29.52 -65.45
CA THR A 749 21.93 28.60 -64.35
C THR A 749 20.82 27.63 -64.75
N CYS A 750 21.06 26.34 -64.56
CA CYS A 750 20.11 25.25 -64.67
C CYS A 750 20.17 24.51 -63.33
N ASP A 751 19.10 24.43 -62.55
CA ASP A 751 19.22 23.76 -61.24
C ASP A 751 19.08 22.25 -61.38
N LEU A 752 20.22 21.55 -61.36
CA LEU A 752 20.32 20.11 -61.20
C LEU A 752 21.01 19.74 -59.87
N GLY A 753 21.21 20.71 -58.96
CA GLY A 753 21.94 20.55 -57.70
C GLY A 753 23.46 20.31 -57.82
N LEU A 754 23.99 20.19 -59.04
CA LEU A 754 25.37 19.79 -59.33
C LEU A 754 26.34 20.98 -59.27
N SER A 755 27.43 20.83 -58.53
CA SER A 755 28.56 21.77 -58.53
C SER A 755 29.41 21.67 -59.82
N ARG A 756 28.77 21.59 -61.00
CA ARG A 756 29.39 21.36 -62.32
C ARG A 756 28.92 22.38 -63.34
N VAL A 757 29.65 22.48 -64.45
CA VAL A 757 29.31 23.35 -65.58
C VAL A 757 29.14 22.51 -66.84
N ALA A 758 27.99 22.63 -67.50
CA ALA A 758 27.78 22.07 -68.84
C ALA A 758 28.31 23.03 -69.90
N LEU A 759 29.11 22.50 -70.84
CA LEU A 759 29.60 23.22 -72.01
C LEU A 759 28.72 22.86 -73.21
N LEU A 760 28.07 23.88 -73.79
CA LEU A 760 27.16 23.73 -74.92
C LEU A 760 27.74 24.34 -76.19
N ASP A 761 27.52 23.67 -77.33
CA ASP A 761 27.79 24.22 -78.66
C ASP A 761 26.71 25.19 -79.13
N GLU A 762 26.89 25.77 -80.31
CA GLU A 762 25.92 26.68 -80.95
C GLU A 762 24.54 26.04 -81.20
N ASN A 763 24.46 24.70 -81.23
CA ASN A 763 23.24 23.92 -81.45
C ASN A 763 22.57 23.46 -80.15
N GLY A 764 23.13 23.79 -78.98
CA GLY A 764 22.63 23.32 -77.68
C GLY A 764 22.87 21.83 -77.42
N LYS A 765 23.86 21.21 -78.07
CA LYS A 765 24.29 19.84 -77.77
C LYS A 765 25.30 19.82 -76.63
N ILE A 766 25.26 18.74 -75.86
CA ILE A 766 26.20 18.50 -74.77
C ILE A 766 27.56 18.12 -75.37
N LEU A 767 28.53 19.05 -75.32
CA LEU A 767 29.92 18.76 -75.63
C LEU A 767 30.56 17.96 -74.49
N ARG A 768 30.41 18.47 -73.25
CA ARG A 768 30.84 17.81 -72.01
C ARG A 768 30.20 18.50 -70.80
N ILE A 769 30.07 17.77 -69.70
CA ILE A 769 29.83 18.33 -68.35
C ILE A 769 31.14 18.22 -67.57
N ILE A 770 31.60 19.31 -66.97
CA ILE A 770 32.95 19.45 -66.37
C ILE A 770 32.85 19.91 -64.92
N ASP A 771 33.80 19.45 -64.10
CA ASP A 771 33.97 19.88 -62.71
C ASP A 771 34.83 21.16 -62.63
N PRO A 772 34.47 22.20 -61.86
CA PRO A 772 35.26 23.43 -61.75
C PRO A 772 36.70 23.23 -61.22
N VAL A 773 36.97 22.08 -60.61
CA VAL A 773 38.32 21.66 -60.17
C VAL A 773 39.20 21.22 -61.35
N ASP A 774 38.62 20.62 -62.40
CA ASP A 774 39.36 20.11 -63.58
C ASP A 774 39.87 21.24 -64.49
N GLY A 775 39.24 22.42 -64.41
CA GLY A 775 39.45 23.53 -65.34
C GLY A 775 38.79 23.31 -66.71
N ILE A 776 38.86 24.32 -67.58
CA ILE A 776 38.27 24.29 -68.93
C ILE A 776 39.38 23.95 -69.94
N PRO A 777 39.28 22.84 -70.71
CA PRO A 777 40.22 22.56 -71.79
C PRO A 777 40.15 23.60 -72.91
N ALA A 778 41.30 24.09 -73.37
CA ALA A 778 41.37 25.18 -74.37
C ALA A 778 40.68 24.83 -75.71
N ASP A 779 40.62 23.55 -76.09
CA ASP A 779 39.91 23.12 -77.29
C ASP A 779 38.38 23.12 -77.11
N LEU A 780 37.88 23.14 -75.86
CA LEU A 780 36.46 23.28 -75.54
C LEU A 780 36.09 24.73 -75.23
N GLU A 781 36.98 25.52 -74.62
CA GLU A 781 36.76 26.97 -74.40
C GLU A 781 36.46 27.68 -75.74
N SER A 782 37.24 27.39 -76.79
CA SER A 782 37.03 27.95 -78.13
C SER A 782 35.78 27.42 -78.88
N LYS A 783 35.06 26.44 -78.31
CA LYS A 783 33.83 25.85 -78.87
C LYS A 783 32.59 26.10 -78.01
N THR A 784 32.75 26.71 -76.83
CA THR A 784 31.66 26.88 -75.86
C THR A 784 30.90 28.16 -76.14
N ALA A 785 29.64 28.03 -76.57
CA ALA A 785 28.74 29.17 -76.79
C ALA A 785 28.09 29.67 -75.49
N LYS A 786 27.86 28.76 -74.53
CA LYS A 786 27.20 29.05 -73.24
C LYS A 786 27.80 28.22 -72.11
N TYR A 787 27.94 28.83 -70.93
CA TYR A 787 28.31 28.16 -69.69
C TYR A 787 27.06 27.99 -68.83
N VAL A 788 26.64 26.74 -68.56
CA VAL A 788 25.48 26.47 -67.70
C VAL A 788 25.96 25.90 -66.38
N VAL A 789 25.93 26.72 -65.32
CA VAL A 789 26.17 26.29 -63.94
C VAL A 789 24.98 25.44 -63.50
N LEU A 790 25.23 24.20 -63.07
CA LEU A 790 24.19 23.19 -62.86
C LEU A 790 23.54 23.22 -61.46
N ARG A 791 23.49 24.40 -60.83
CA ARG A 791 23.00 24.61 -59.45
C ARG A 791 22.49 26.04 -59.20
N ASP A 792 21.32 26.17 -58.56
CA ASP A 792 20.78 27.43 -57.99
C ASP A 792 20.79 27.36 -56.44
N GLY A 793 20.13 28.28 -55.75
CA GLY A 793 19.95 28.30 -54.29
C GLY A 793 21.13 28.87 -53.49
N LEU A 794 22.26 29.15 -54.13
CA LEU A 794 23.41 29.82 -53.51
C LEU A 794 23.06 31.27 -53.14
N ASN A 795 23.47 31.73 -51.96
CA ASN A 795 23.36 33.16 -51.59
C ASN A 795 24.40 34.02 -52.35
N LYS A 796 24.27 35.36 -52.36
CA LYS A 796 25.20 36.24 -53.10
C LYS A 796 26.69 36.00 -52.74
N PRO A 797 27.07 35.86 -51.46
CA PRO A 797 28.42 35.41 -51.06
C PRO A 797 28.89 34.07 -51.68
N GLN A 798 28.00 33.08 -51.82
CA GLN A 798 28.34 31.74 -52.30
C GLN A 798 28.42 31.65 -53.83
N PHE A 799 27.48 32.30 -54.53
CA PHE A 799 27.39 32.24 -56.00
C PHE A 799 28.59 32.91 -56.68
N ALA A 800 29.16 33.94 -56.06
CA ALA A 800 30.33 34.68 -56.57
C ALA A 800 31.53 33.78 -56.95
N LYS A 801 31.69 32.62 -56.30
CA LYS A 801 32.76 31.65 -56.58
C LYS A 801 32.68 31.02 -57.97
N TYR A 802 31.48 30.88 -58.54
CA TYR A 802 31.29 30.34 -59.90
C TYR A 802 31.56 31.40 -60.97
N ILE A 803 31.29 32.67 -60.67
CA ILE A 803 31.69 33.81 -61.52
C ILE A 803 33.21 33.91 -61.61
N GLU A 804 33.92 33.77 -60.48
CA GLU A 804 35.39 33.71 -60.43
C GLU A 804 35.96 32.57 -61.30
N PHE A 805 35.30 31.39 -61.31
CA PHE A 805 35.64 30.26 -62.20
C PHE A 805 35.43 30.56 -63.69
N ILE A 806 34.27 31.11 -64.09
CA ILE A 806 33.98 31.38 -65.52
C ILE A 806 34.91 32.47 -66.08
N LEU A 807 35.25 33.46 -65.26
CA LEU A 807 36.19 34.52 -65.62
C LEU A 807 37.63 34.00 -65.80
N THR A 808 38.16 33.29 -64.79
CA THR A 808 39.60 32.94 -64.71
C THR A 808 39.94 31.51 -65.18
N GLY A 809 38.94 30.64 -65.36
CA GLY A 809 39.10 29.20 -65.55
C GLY A 809 39.42 28.41 -64.27
N LYS A 810 39.41 29.05 -63.08
CA LYS A 810 39.80 28.45 -61.79
C LYS A 810 38.97 28.99 -60.62
N VAL A 811 38.77 28.18 -59.57
CA VAL A 811 37.95 28.56 -58.41
C VAL A 811 38.77 29.35 -57.37
N GLY A 812 38.16 30.39 -56.81
CA GLY A 812 38.66 31.11 -55.63
C GLY A 812 37.56 31.38 -54.60
N GLY A 813 37.68 32.47 -53.85
CA GLY A 813 36.76 32.78 -52.75
C GLY A 813 36.82 34.19 -52.18
N ALA A 814 37.47 35.13 -52.86
CA ALA A 814 37.71 36.47 -52.31
C ALA A 814 36.44 37.34 -52.25
N LEU A 815 35.46 37.06 -53.12
CA LEU A 815 34.20 37.82 -53.23
C LEU A 815 33.14 37.50 -52.15
N ALA A 816 33.45 36.73 -51.10
CA ALA A 816 32.44 36.07 -50.25
C ALA A 816 32.23 36.57 -48.79
N ALA A 817 33.02 37.50 -48.23
CA ALA A 817 33.24 37.52 -46.77
C ALA A 817 32.58 38.68 -45.92
N LEU A 818 31.30 38.62 -45.42
CA LEU A 818 30.60 39.87 -44.95
C LEU A 818 29.51 40.02 -43.79
N TYR A 819 28.87 39.06 -43.06
CA TYR A 819 27.67 39.36 -42.16
C TYR A 819 27.38 38.47 -40.88
N SER A 820 26.73 38.96 -39.76
CA SER A 820 25.80 38.26 -38.74
C SER A 820 25.66 38.84 -37.26
N SER A 821 24.55 38.54 -36.47
CA SER A 821 24.22 38.89 -35.01
C SER A 821 22.80 38.38 -34.54
N SER A 822 22.24 38.25 -33.27
CA SER A 822 22.62 38.20 -31.80
C SER A 822 21.39 38.23 -30.77
N GLU A 823 21.35 37.50 -29.59
CA GLU A 823 20.12 37.17 -28.74
C GLU A 823 20.20 37.18 -27.12
N GLU A 824 19.11 36.89 -26.30
CA GLU A 824 18.96 37.15 -24.78
C GLU A 824 18.03 36.22 -23.83
N PRO A 825 18.27 35.98 -22.47
CA PRO A 825 17.41 35.17 -21.48
C PRO A 825 17.28 35.56 -19.90
N ASN A 826 16.45 34.90 -18.99
CA ASN A 826 16.17 35.20 -17.49
C ASN A 826 15.60 34.06 -16.50
N LEU A 827 15.52 34.17 -15.10
CA LEU A 827 14.92 33.17 -14.06
C LEU A 827 14.61 33.59 -12.51
N VAL A 828 14.19 32.68 -11.53
CA VAL A 828 13.48 32.92 -10.14
C VAL A 828 13.77 31.92 -8.89
N LEU A 829 13.25 32.06 -7.59
CA LEU A 829 13.60 31.36 -6.24
C LEU A 829 12.51 31.17 -5.04
N VAL A 830 12.73 30.44 -3.86
CA VAL A 830 11.76 30.07 -2.68
C VAL A 830 12.31 29.75 -1.17
N ASP A 831 11.52 29.37 -0.08
CA ASP A 831 11.87 29.19 1.44
C ASP A 831 10.93 28.35 2.48
N GLN A 832 11.43 27.76 3.64
CA GLN A 832 10.87 27.46 5.07
C GLN A 832 11.27 26.14 5.92
N ILE A 833 11.16 26.09 7.29
CA ILE A 833 11.83 25.11 8.28
C ILE A 833 11.03 24.62 9.60
N PRO A 834 11.28 23.40 10.21
CA PRO A 834 10.66 22.77 11.44
C PRO A 834 11.04 23.27 12.87
N TYR A 835 10.51 22.65 13.97
CA TYR A 835 10.35 23.27 15.32
C TYR A 835 11.44 23.16 16.42
N TYR A 836 11.86 21.96 16.85
CA TYR A 836 12.82 21.83 17.97
C TYR A 836 14.24 22.30 17.61
N TYR A 837 14.46 22.60 16.33
CA TYR A 837 15.63 23.30 15.81
C TYR A 837 15.45 24.82 15.66
N LYS A 838 14.29 25.42 16.02
CA LYS A 838 14.12 26.89 16.00
C LYS A 838 14.81 27.51 17.23
N PRO A 839 15.53 28.62 17.06
CA PRO A 839 16.01 29.40 18.19
C PRO A 839 14.84 29.87 19.05
N ILE A 840 14.88 29.57 20.36
CA ILE A 840 13.94 30.15 21.33
C ILE A 840 14.33 31.62 21.52
N PRO A 841 13.42 32.59 21.27
CA PRO A 841 13.75 34.00 21.34
C PRO A 841 13.81 34.49 22.79
N THR A 842 14.79 35.33 23.09
CA THR A 842 14.66 36.31 24.18
C THR A 842 13.62 37.35 23.78
N ILE A 843 12.59 37.58 24.60
CA ILE A 843 11.48 38.50 24.30
C ILE A 843 11.69 39.78 25.11
N GLN A 844 11.82 40.95 24.47
CA GLN A 844 11.97 42.21 25.22
C GLN A 844 10.63 42.63 25.86
N HIS A 845 10.65 43.40 26.96
CA HIS A 845 9.43 43.85 27.65
C HIS A 845 8.42 44.53 26.70
N ARG A 846 8.89 45.44 25.83
CA ARG A 846 8.07 46.11 24.79
C ARG A 846 7.45 45.15 23.77
N GLU A 847 8.08 43.99 23.56
CA GLU A 847 7.65 42.97 22.61
C GLU A 847 6.63 42.03 23.27
N PHE A 848 6.80 41.74 24.57
CA PHE A 848 5.80 41.05 25.36
C PHE A 848 4.51 41.89 25.51
N GLU A 849 4.60 43.19 25.75
CA GLU A 849 3.42 44.09 25.74
C GLU A 849 2.67 44.08 24.41
N TYR A 850 3.39 43.99 23.27
CA TYR A 850 2.75 43.81 21.96
C TYR A 850 2.02 42.46 21.86
N LEU A 851 2.64 41.36 22.31
CA LEU A 851 2.01 40.04 22.33
C LEU A 851 0.77 40.01 23.25
N ARG A 852 0.82 40.64 24.43
CA ARG A 852 -0.33 40.84 25.34
C ARG A 852 -1.45 41.65 24.66
N GLY A 853 -1.10 42.71 23.92
CA GLY A 853 -2.04 43.49 23.12
C GLY A 853 -2.73 42.64 22.04
N GLU A 854 -1.98 41.79 21.35
CA GLU A 854 -2.53 40.84 20.37
C GLU A 854 -3.45 39.80 21.03
N VAL A 855 -3.07 39.21 22.17
CA VAL A 855 -3.95 38.29 22.94
C VAL A 855 -5.30 38.94 23.25
N ARG A 856 -5.30 40.20 23.74
CA ARG A 856 -6.54 40.97 24.00
C ARG A 856 -7.37 41.18 22.73
N ARG A 857 -6.73 41.41 21.58
CA ARG A 857 -7.40 41.55 20.27
C ARG A 857 -8.00 40.21 19.80
N ILE A 858 -7.32 39.11 20.06
CA ILE A 858 -7.72 37.74 19.66
C ILE A 858 -8.87 37.20 20.53
N ALA A 859 -8.98 37.62 21.80
CA ALA A 859 -10.04 37.21 22.72
C ALA A 859 -11.48 37.47 22.22
N GLY A 860 -11.68 38.37 21.26
CA GLY A 860 -12.99 38.62 20.62
C GLY A 860 -13.37 37.65 19.49
N ILE A 861 -12.48 36.74 19.07
CA ILE A 861 -12.71 35.85 17.91
C ILE A 861 -13.60 34.67 18.31
N LYS A 862 -14.79 34.60 17.70
CA LYS A 862 -15.80 33.55 17.98
C LYS A 862 -15.59 32.22 17.24
N ASP A 863 -14.72 32.16 16.23
CA ASP A 863 -14.38 30.90 15.55
C ASP A 863 -13.24 30.18 16.30
N PRO A 864 -13.47 28.99 16.89
CA PRO A 864 -12.43 28.23 17.58
C PRO A 864 -11.26 27.80 16.68
N ARG A 865 -11.49 27.66 15.36
CA ARG A 865 -10.45 27.29 14.39
C ARG A 865 -9.48 28.44 14.15
N LEU A 866 -9.98 29.65 13.88
CA LEU A 866 -9.14 30.84 13.77
C LEU A 866 -8.50 31.21 15.13
N TYR A 867 -9.25 31.17 16.23
CA TYR A 867 -8.77 31.53 17.57
C TYR A 867 -7.50 30.76 17.96
N LYS A 868 -7.52 29.43 17.86
CA LYS A 868 -6.38 28.59 18.23
C LYS A 868 -5.14 28.74 17.33
N ASN A 869 -5.26 29.35 16.15
CA ASN A 869 -4.17 29.48 15.18
C ASN A 869 -3.29 30.74 15.41
N TYR A 870 -3.63 31.58 16.39
CA TYR A 870 -2.79 32.72 16.80
C TYR A 870 -1.80 32.37 17.90
N PHE A 871 -2.17 31.53 18.87
CA PHE A 871 -1.30 31.20 20.02
C PHE A 871 -0.12 30.27 19.66
N ALA A 872 0.03 29.91 18.38
CA ALA A 872 1.16 29.16 17.84
C ALA A 872 2.03 29.99 16.88
N ARG A 873 2.19 31.29 17.19
CA ARG A 873 3.01 32.23 16.42
C ARG A 873 4.14 32.83 17.24
N ASP A 874 5.20 33.25 16.56
CA ASP A 874 6.27 34.06 17.12
C ASP A 874 5.93 35.56 17.07
N ILE A 875 6.85 36.40 17.55
CA ILE A 875 6.76 37.86 17.47
C ILE A 875 6.60 38.39 16.03
N ASN A 876 7.16 37.70 15.03
CA ASN A 876 7.10 38.07 13.62
C ASN A 876 5.84 37.53 12.91
N ALA A 877 4.87 37.00 13.67
CA ALA A 877 3.70 36.27 13.18
C ALA A 877 3.99 35.02 12.32
N LYS A 878 5.23 34.53 12.30
CA LYS A 878 5.62 33.23 11.71
C LYS A 878 5.17 32.10 12.63
N LEU A 879 5.01 30.89 12.09
CA LEU A 879 4.54 29.74 12.86
C LEU A 879 5.61 29.21 13.84
N TYR A 880 5.28 29.29 15.13
CA TYR A 880 6.10 28.85 16.25
C TYR A 880 5.61 27.51 16.77
N GLY A 881 6.15 26.46 16.14
CA GLY A 881 6.41 25.15 16.72
C GLY A 881 5.27 24.18 16.99
N TYR A 882 4.08 24.61 17.40
CA TYR A 882 2.98 23.67 17.67
C TYR A 882 2.40 23.00 16.42
N GLY A 883 2.78 23.44 15.22
CA GLY A 883 2.42 22.78 13.96
C GLY A 883 3.29 21.55 13.67
N ALA A 884 3.56 20.73 14.69
CA ALA A 884 4.44 19.58 14.55
C ALA A 884 4.32 18.48 15.63
N SER A 885 3.86 18.70 16.87
CA SER A 885 3.75 17.59 17.85
C SER A 885 2.81 17.84 19.05
N CYS A 886 2.21 16.76 19.59
CA CYS A 886 1.48 16.76 20.87
C CYS A 886 2.45 16.55 22.04
N PRO A 887 2.44 17.40 23.09
CA PRO A 887 3.35 17.25 24.23
C PRO A 887 3.08 15.99 25.06
N CYS A 888 1.85 15.46 25.06
CA CYS A 888 1.46 14.29 25.88
C CYS A 888 1.77 12.93 25.23
N CYS A 889 1.78 12.84 23.89
CA CYS A 889 1.90 11.56 23.17
C CYS A 889 2.77 11.59 21.91
N GLY A 890 3.43 12.71 21.60
CA GLY A 890 4.28 12.86 20.42
C GLY A 890 3.55 12.80 19.07
N TYR A 891 2.22 12.94 19.03
CA TYR A 891 1.45 12.93 17.78
C TYR A 891 1.82 14.13 16.89
N GLU A 892 2.45 13.86 15.74
CA GLU A 892 2.94 14.89 14.83
C GLU A 892 1.94 15.27 13.72
N SER A 893 1.90 16.57 13.37
CA SER A 893 1.06 17.10 12.29
C SER A 893 1.48 18.50 11.84
N ASN A 894 1.77 18.63 10.54
CA ASN A 894 2.08 19.91 9.89
C ASN A 894 0.90 20.91 9.89
N MET A 895 -0.31 20.47 10.25
CA MET A 895 -1.51 21.30 10.32
C MET A 895 -1.90 21.55 11.78
N ILE A 896 -1.63 22.77 12.27
CA ILE A 896 -2.01 23.25 13.60
C ILE A 896 -3.52 23.09 13.92
N ASN A 897 -4.35 23.02 12.86
CA ASN A 897 -5.78 22.71 12.95
C ASN A 897 -6.10 21.33 13.56
N SER A 898 -5.15 20.38 13.60
CA SER A 898 -5.35 19.03 14.16
C SER A 898 -5.34 18.97 15.71
N PHE A 899 -4.77 19.97 16.38
CA PHE A 899 -4.67 20.01 17.84
C PHE A 899 -5.88 20.73 18.47
N ILE A 900 -6.28 20.31 19.67
CA ILE A 900 -7.27 21.00 20.49
C ILE A 900 -6.53 21.86 21.52
N LEU A 901 -6.90 23.14 21.63
CA LEU A 901 -6.47 23.98 22.74
C LEU A 901 -7.38 23.67 23.94
N LYS A 902 -6.83 22.96 24.94
CA LYS A 902 -7.52 22.55 26.16
C LYS A 902 -7.16 23.51 27.29
N ASP A 903 -8.16 24.17 27.86
CA ASP A 903 -8.01 25.05 29.01
C ASP A 903 -8.15 24.27 30.34
N PHE A 904 -7.35 24.65 31.33
CA PHE A 904 -7.32 24.12 32.69
C PHE A 904 -7.46 25.26 33.70
N SER A 905 -8.01 24.96 34.88
CA SER A 905 -8.20 25.92 35.97
C SER A 905 -8.02 25.22 37.32
N ILE A 906 -6.80 25.22 37.84
CA ILE A 906 -6.40 24.49 39.04
C ILE A 906 -6.29 25.42 40.26
N GLY A 907 -6.48 24.87 41.47
CA GLY A 907 -6.11 25.55 42.71
C GLY A 907 -4.66 25.23 43.05
N LEU A 908 -3.85 26.25 43.28
CA LEU A 908 -2.46 26.12 43.73
C LEU A 908 -2.25 27.01 44.96
N LEU A 909 -1.40 26.59 45.89
CA LEU A 909 -0.97 27.47 46.98
C LEU A 909 0.00 28.52 46.43
N ASN A 910 -0.21 29.79 46.77
CA ASN A 910 0.78 30.84 46.57
C ASN A 910 1.85 30.82 47.68
N ASP A 911 2.88 31.65 47.54
CA ASP A 911 4.01 31.68 48.48
C ASP A 911 3.64 32.26 49.88
N GLU A 912 2.42 32.79 50.04
CA GLU A 912 1.82 33.12 51.35
C GLU A 912 1.00 31.97 51.98
N GLY A 913 0.91 30.81 51.31
CA GLY A 913 0.11 29.66 51.74
C GLY A 913 -1.40 29.80 51.51
N LYS A 914 -1.85 30.70 50.62
CA LYS A 914 -3.26 30.88 50.24
C LYS A 914 -3.55 30.14 48.93
N GLU A 915 -4.67 29.43 48.85
CA GLU A 915 -5.11 28.83 47.59
C GLU A 915 -5.54 29.92 46.59
N GLN A 916 -4.84 30.01 45.47
CA GLN A 916 -5.16 30.86 44.34
C GLN A 916 -5.40 29.99 43.10
N LYS A 917 -6.39 30.36 42.29
CA LYS A 917 -6.63 29.68 41.01
C LYS A 917 -5.62 30.13 39.97
N PHE A 918 -4.95 29.16 39.34
CA PHE A 918 -4.11 29.35 38.18
C PHE A 918 -4.78 28.72 36.94
N ARG A 919 -4.76 29.44 35.83
CA ARG A 919 -5.30 29.02 34.53
C ARG A 919 -4.18 28.82 33.53
N PHE A 920 -4.27 27.77 32.73
CA PHE A 920 -3.31 27.50 31.67
C PHE A 920 -3.95 26.71 30.54
N SER A 921 -3.30 26.68 29.38
CA SER A 921 -3.83 26.01 28.19
C SER A 921 -2.76 25.20 27.48
N LEU A 922 -3.10 23.98 27.09
CA LEU A 922 -2.23 23.07 26.34
C LEU A 922 -2.81 22.82 24.95
N TYR A 923 -1.96 22.79 23.93
CA TYR A 923 -2.30 22.07 22.69
C TYR A 923 -2.17 20.58 22.96
N LEU A 924 -3.27 19.85 22.83
CA LEU A 924 -3.33 18.40 22.99
C LEU A 924 -3.88 17.75 21.71
N CYS A 925 -3.57 16.48 21.45
CA CYS A 925 -4.33 15.73 20.45
C CYS A 925 -5.77 15.50 20.96
N ALA A 926 -6.68 15.08 20.08
CA ALA A 926 -8.07 14.88 20.46
C ALA A 926 -8.23 13.91 21.65
N ASN A 927 -7.52 12.78 21.63
CA ASN A 927 -7.60 11.75 22.67
C ASN A 927 -7.15 12.29 24.03
N ASP A 928 -5.98 12.94 24.08
CA ASP A 928 -5.42 13.49 25.33
C ASP A 928 -6.30 14.64 25.85
N SER A 929 -6.87 15.46 24.96
CA SER A 929 -7.82 16.52 25.33
C SER A 929 -9.11 15.99 25.98
N TYR A 930 -9.54 14.76 25.65
CA TYR A 930 -10.63 14.08 26.35
C TYR A 930 -10.14 13.45 27.67
N ALA A 931 -9.03 12.71 27.64
CA ALA A 931 -8.46 12.04 28.82
C ALA A 931 -8.09 13.02 29.96
N ALA A 932 -7.57 14.20 29.60
CA ALA A 932 -7.24 15.28 30.54
C ALA A 932 -8.46 15.95 31.21
N GLY A 933 -9.68 15.46 30.96
CA GLY A 933 -10.84 15.76 31.81
C GLY A 933 -10.80 15.07 33.19
N GLY A 934 -10.02 13.99 33.33
CA GLY A 934 -9.85 13.21 34.56
C GLY A 934 -8.43 13.24 35.13
N TRP A 935 -7.70 14.34 34.93
CA TRP A 935 -6.37 14.55 35.50
C TRP A 935 -6.46 15.34 36.81
N ILE A 936 -5.94 14.77 37.90
CA ILE A 936 -5.53 15.54 39.08
C ILE A 936 -4.17 16.15 38.76
N ILE A 937 -4.06 17.47 38.69
CA ILE A 937 -2.77 18.15 38.56
C ILE A 937 -2.14 18.26 39.96
N ASP A 938 -0.98 17.61 40.15
CA ASP A 938 -0.23 17.61 41.42
C ASP A 938 0.66 18.85 41.55
N ASP A 939 1.25 19.31 40.45
CA ASP A 939 2.24 20.39 40.43
C ASP A 939 2.36 21.01 39.03
N VAL A 940 2.67 22.30 38.98
CA VAL A 940 2.98 23.04 37.74
C VAL A 940 4.16 23.97 38.03
N SER A 941 5.24 23.82 37.26
CA SER A 941 6.39 24.72 37.28
C SER A 941 6.63 25.32 35.90
N ILE A 942 7.00 26.60 35.87
CA ILE A 942 7.36 27.35 34.67
C ILE A 942 8.72 27.98 34.94
N GLY A 943 9.70 27.83 34.06
CA GLY A 943 11.08 28.31 34.26
C GLY A 943 11.79 27.76 35.50
N GLY A 944 11.31 26.65 36.09
CA GLY A 944 11.81 26.10 37.35
C GLY A 944 11.27 26.79 38.62
N MET A 945 10.35 27.76 38.48
CA MET A 945 9.68 28.48 39.57
C MET A 945 8.18 28.13 39.66
N SER A 946 7.49 28.65 40.69
CA SER A 946 6.03 28.51 40.82
C SER A 946 5.30 29.37 39.78
N PRO A 947 4.05 29.06 39.40
CA PRO A 947 3.35 29.83 38.37
C PRO A 947 3.00 31.26 38.81
N PHE A 948 2.95 31.52 40.13
CA PHE A 948 2.71 32.86 40.67
C PHE A 948 4.00 33.69 40.70
N LEU A 949 5.13 33.11 41.13
CA LEU A 949 6.44 33.76 41.05
C LEU A 949 6.79 34.08 39.57
N TRP A 950 6.45 33.19 38.63
CA TRP A 950 6.60 33.45 37.20
C TRP A 950 5.80 34.68 36.72
N LEU A 951 4.56 34.88 37.19
CA LEU A 951 3.77 36.08 36.86
C LEU A 951 4.40 37.36 37.46
N GLU A 952 4.96 37.28 38.66
CA GLU A 952 5.61 38.42 39.32
C GLU A 952 6.94 38.80 38.64
N GLU A 953 7.80 37.83 38.35
CA GLU A 953 9.09 38.03 37.66
C GLU A 953 8.88 38.55 36.22
N VAL A 954 7.98 37.92 35.43
CA VAL A 954 7.67 38.36 34.05
C VAL A 954 7.10 39.78 34.01
N SER A 955 6.46 40.25 35.09
CA SER A 955 5.97 41.64 35.18
C SER A 955 7.07 42.69 35.47
N GLN A 956 8.25 42.26 35.95
CA GLN A 956 9.32 43.14 36.44
C GLN A 956 10.58 43.16 35.55
N ILE A 957 10.80 42.12 34.73
CA ILE A 957 12.00 41.99 33.90
C ILE A 957 11.95 42.81 32.59
N ASP A 958 13.09 43.41 32.22
CA ASP A 958 13.30 44.12 30.95
C ASP A 958 13.24 43.19 29.72
N TYR A 959 13.48 41.89 29.92
CA TYR A 959 13.36 40.85 28.90
C TYR A 959 13.04 39.50 29.54
N ILE A 960 12.20 38.70 28.87
CA ILE A 960 11.92 37.31 29.21
C ILE A 960 13.01 36.44 28.55
N PRO A 961 13.81 35.70 29.33
CA PRO A 961 14.83 34.81 28.79
C PRO A 961 14.22 33.46 28.35
N PRO A 962 14.85 32.70 27.43
CA PRO A 962 14.35 31.41 26.92
C PRO A 962 13.94 30.41 28.01
N GLU A 963 14.65 30.40 29.13
CA GLU A 963 14.43 29.54 30.29
C GLU A 963 13.02 29.69 30.86
N PHE A 964 12.44 30.90 30.82
CA PHE A 964 11.12 31.21 31.38
C PHE A 964 9.96 30.70 30.51
N LEU A 965 10.25 30.06 29.37
CA LEU A 965 9.26 29.43 28.49
C LEU A 965 9.18 27.91 28.67
N TYR A 966 10.06 27.28 29.45
CA TYR A 966 9.98 25.84 29.74
C TYR A 966 8.93 25.57 30.83
N CYS A 967 8.06 24.59 30.61
CA CYS A 967 7.03 24.15 31.56
C CYS A 967 7.20 22.69 31.92
N ARG A 968 6.88 22.36 33.18
CA ARG A 968 6.74 21.01 33.72
C ARG A 968 5.42 20.90 34.48
N ILE A 969 4.62 19.90 34.16
CA ILE A 969 3.37 19.58 34.86
C ILE A 969 3.50 18.16 35.44
N LYS A 970 3.10 17.94 36.69
CA LYS A 970 2.89 16.61 37.26
C LYS A 970 1.40 16.35 37.42
N TYR A 971 0.93 15.15 37.10
CA TYR A 971 -0.48 14.80 37.25
C TYR A 971 -0.70 13.32 37.53
N ARG A 972 -1.90 12.96 37.99
CA ARG A 972 -2.40 11.59 38.13
C ARG A 972 -3.70 11.41 37.36
N PRO A 973 -3.83 10.39 36.50
CA PRO A 973 -5.09 10.07 35.81
C PRO A 973 -6.00 9.24 36.73
N GLN A 974 -7.30 9.53 36.76
CA GLN A 974 -8.26 8.73 37.56
C GLN A 974 -8.85 7.55 36.78
N VAL A 975 -9.15 6.45 37.48
CA VAL A 975 -9.75 5.20 36.96
C VAL A 975 -10.86 4.74 37.91
N THR A 976 -11.97 4.19 37.39
CA THR A 976 -13.12 3.75 38.20
C THR A 976 -13.41 2.25 38.06
N TYR A 977 -13.68 1.57 39.18
CA TYR A 977 -14.10 0.16 39.18
C TYR A 977 -14.93 -0.23 40.43
N ASP A 978 -15.88 -1.16 40.28
CA ASP A 978 -16.66 -1.75 41.38
C ASP A 978 -15.92 -2.97 41.96
N ILE A 979 -15.58 -2.97 43.25
CA ILE A 979 -15.07 -4.19 43.90
C ILE A 979 -16.25 -5.13 44.22
N CYS A 980 -16.18 -6.38 43.77
CA CYS A 980 -17.06 -7.46 44.24
C CYS A 980 -16.60 -7.95 45.63
N GLU A 981 -16.68 -7.10 46.65
CA GLU A 981 -16.11 -7.36 47.97
C GLU A 981 -17.04 -8.21 48.85
N ALA A 982 -16.51 -9.33 49.38
CA ALA A 982 -17.29 -10.32 50.12
C ALA A 982 -17.54 -9.91 51.59
N GLY A 983 -18.30 -8.83 51.82
CA GLY A 983 -18.66 -8.42 53.19
C GLY A 983 -19.74 -7.33 53.36
N SER A 984 -19.82 -6.34 52.49
CA SER A 984 -20.69 -5.17 52.68
C SER A 984 -22.12 -5.38 52.16
N GLY A 985 -23.07 -5.60 53.08
CA GLY A 985 -24.51 -5.65 52.77
C GLY A 985 -25.17 -4.27 52.57
N GLU A 986 -24.48 -3.34 51.89
CA GLU A 986 -24.98 -1.99 51.60
C GLU A 986 -24.92 -1.71 50.09
N GLU A 987 -25.97 -1.09 49.55
CA GLU A 987 -26.09 -0.73 48.13
C GLU A 987 -25.22 0.51 47.80
N THR A 988 -23.90 0.34 47.72
CA THR A 988 -22.97 1.44 47.39
C THR A 988 -22.98 1.74 45.89
N GLY A 989 -24.01 2.44 45.42
CA GLY A 989 -24.19 2.91 44.04
C GLY A 989 -23.22 4.04 43.59
N SER A 990 -21.93 3.90 43.90
CA SER A 990 -20.86 4.82 43.54
C SER A 990 -19.58 4.03 43.30
N GLY A 991 -19.27 3.72 42.03
CA GLY A 991 -18.05 3.00 41.66
C GLY A 991 -16.81 3.73 42.14
N ASN A 992 -15.93 3.02 42.83
CA ASN A 992 -14.77 3.62 43.51
C ASN A 992 -13.83 4.26 42.49
N VAL A 993 -13.48 5.53 42.73
CA VAL A 993 -12.50 6.29 41.95
C VAL A 993 -11.12 6.06 42.57
N TYR A 994 -10.18 5.56 41.76
CA TYR A 994 -8.79 5.34 42.14
C TYR A 994 -7.87 6.30 41.38
N ASP A 995 -6.90 6.86 42.09
CA ASP A 995 -5.84 7.66 41.48
C ASP A 995 -4.77 6.72 40.87
N GLY A 996 -4.47 6.90 39.59
CA GLY A 996 -3.37 6.23 38.91
C GLY A 996 -1.99 6.76 39.31
N ALA A 997 -0.95 6.18 38.69
CA ALA A 997 0.43 6.60 38.89
C ALA A 997 0.68 8.06 38.50
N GLN A 998 1.66 8.70 39.14
CA GLN A 998 2.05 10.08 38.82
C GLN A 998 2.87 10.12 37.52
N GLU A 999 2.37 10.87 36.54
CA GLU A 999 3.01 11.16 35.26
C GLU A 999 3.60 12.59 35.26
N VAL A 1000 4.57 12.85 34.39
CA VAL A 1000 5.27 14.15 34.27
C VAL A 1000 5.34 14.56 32.80
N LEU A 1001 5.01 15.82 32.53
CA LEU A 1001 4.83 16.40 31.20
C LEU A 1001 5.69 17.66 31.05
N ASP A 1002 6.71 17.61 30.18
CA ASP A 1002 7.64 18.70 29.89
C ASP A 1002 7.44 19.28 28.49
N PHE A 1003 7.41 20.61 28.35
CA PHE A 1003 7.22 21.29 27.05
C PHE A 1003 7.72 22.75 27.08
N VAL A 1004 7.64 23.43 25.93
CA VAL A 1004 8.01 24.84 25.77
C VAL A 1004 6.80 25.66 25.32
N LEU A 1005 6.66 26.87 25.85
CA LEU A 1005 5.67 27.87 25.46
C LEU A 1005 6.09 28.62 24.18
N SER A 1006 5.13 28.93 23.32
CA SER A 1006 5.32 30.00 22.32
C SER A 1006 5.25 31.37 22.98
N PRO A 1007 5.84 32.43 22.37
CA PRO A 1007 5.68 33.80 22.85
C PRO A 1007 4.22 34.22 23.03
N MET A 1008 3.33 33.83 22.10
CA MET A 1008 1.89 34.10 22.19
C MET A 1008 1.16 33.25 23.25
N MET A 1009 1.62 32.02 23.54
CA MET A 1009 1.02 31.18 24.58
C MET A 1009 1.43 31.66 25.97
N ALA A 1010 2.70 32.06 26.16
CA ALA A 1010 3.14 32.73 27.39
C ALA A 1010 2.35 34.02 27.63
N ALA A 1011 2.13 34.84 26.60
CA ALA A 1011 1.26 36.02 26.72
C ALA A 1011 -0.21 35.66 27.06
N LYS A 1012 -0.76 34.55 26.53
CA LYS A 1012 -2.10 34.05 26.90
C LYS A 1012 -2.16 33.66 28.38
N TRP A 1013 -1.23 32.82 28.83
CA TRP A 1013 -1.16 32.36 30.22
C TRP A 1013 -0.97 33.54 31.19
N PHE A 1014 -0.19 34.55 30.81
CA PHE A 1014 -0.02 35.76 31.60
C PHE A 1014 -1.34 36.56 31.70
N GLU A 1015 -1.98 36.86 30.57
CA GLU A 1015 -3.23 37.64 30.54
C GLU A 1015 -4.41 36.95 31.25
N GLU A 1016 -4.51 35.63 31.21
CA GLU A 1016 -5.62 34.89 31.85
C GLU A 1016 -5.49 34.77 33.38
N ASN A 1017 -4.35 35.17 33.95
CA ASN A 1017 -4.08 35.19 35.39
C ASN A 1017 -3.79 36.59 35.96
N GLN A 1018 -3.66 37.62 35.13
CA GLN A 1018 -3.72 39.03 35.57
C GLN A 1018 -5.09 39.32 36.23
N LYS A 1019 -5.09 40.12 37.29
CA LYS A 1019 -6.27 40.55 38.06
C LYS A 1019 -6.28 42.07 38.21
#